data_AF-A0A7X9HVZ8-F1
#
_entry.id   AF-A0A7X9HVZ8-F1
#
_cell.length_a   1.000
_cell.length_b   1.000
_cell.length_c   1.000
_cell.angle_alpha   90.00
_cell.angle_beta   90.00
_cell.angle_gamma   90.00
#
_symmetry.space_group_name_H-M   'P 1'
#
loop_
_entity.id
_entity.type
_entity.pdbx_description
1 polymer ?
#
loop_
_entity_poly.entity_id
_entity_poly.type
_entity_poly.pdbx_seq_one_letter_code
_entity_poly.pdbx_strand_id
1 'polypeptide(L)'
;MGKPNIFMVGDVKQSIYRFRQAKPELFLEKYNRYSSEKGEKYRKIQLFKNFRSRRNVIDTVNFIFSKIMSEEVGELNYDEKEALNFGATIYDEADNASVSAANSLSASTSSASAANSLYSTTNASIATTNVSITDRNTELHIIEMEDEDNISSEEETGDVTADVATSGSVTNYENEDVYTNENNYDLNGSLKDIYGLFSDEPLDNIKCEARLVSQKIHELMGSFRVYDNRIKSYRPVEYRDIVILLRSTRSWSDVFVEELSLQGIPVYADVGSGFFKTTEVQIMLSLLQIIDNPLQDIPLLAVLRAPFTAFTPDELADIRLVDKEATLYEALAKASGMEKYIRIYDSNIHDNSTPVDDNITIDEKLQAKVVKFLETLENWRNKALYMSTDELIWYLYTDTGFYSFVGAMPGGEQRQANLRMLFEQARKFEETSYRGLFNFINFISKIKVSQGDMGSAKILGENENVVRIMSIHKSKGLEFPVVFLSGCGKGFNLQDLNKNIILHQELGFGPDYVDHEKRISYPTMAKQALRYQIKKESLSEEMRILYVALTRAKEKLILTGTVKNASTSLTRWKEYSMINSEKIPSYIILKGRNFLEWICPALIQNEEYEHNITIWNKGQFKIENAKETNNAENVNNSDNINNACNTDNVDDKNKINMIMTEETNSIDSINNSV
;
A
#
# COMPACT_ATOMS: atom_id res chain seq x y z
N MET A 1 42.54 -28.54 17.53
CA MET A 1 41.19 -28.00 17.27
C MET A 1 41.05 -26.67 18.01
N GLY A 2 40.45 -25.64 17.39
CA GLY A 2 40.25 -24.34 18.04
C GLY A 2 39.15 -24.34 19.11
N LYS A 3 39.18 -23.35 20.00
CA LYS A 3 38.04 -23.05 20.88
C LYS A 3 36.93 -22.38 20.05
N PRO A 4 35.63 -22.67 20.29
CA PRO A 4 34.54 -21.95 19.62
C PRO A 4 34.62 -20.45 19.91
N ASN A 5 34.53 -19.62 18.87
CA ASN A 5 34.64 -18.16 18.93
C ASN A 5 33.48 -17.44 18.23
N ILE A 6 32.38 -18.16 17.94
CA ILE A 6 31.20 -17.63 17.26
C ILE A 6 30.12 -17.31 18.29
N PHE A 7 29.65 -16.07 18.29
CA PHE A 7 28.46 -15.63 19.04
C PHE A 7 27.30 -15.42 18.05
N MET A 8 26.13 -15.97 18.34
CA MET A 8 24.94 -15.91 17.50
C MET A 8 23.76 -15.43 18.34
N VAL A 9 22.97 -14.51 17.79
CA VAL A 9 21.70 -14.04 18.36
C VAL A 9 20.62 -14.10 17.27
N GLY A 10 19.39 -14.40 17.65
CA GLY A 10 18.28 -14.55 16.73
C GLY A 10 17.04 -15.12 17.42
N ASP A 11 15.92 -15.06 16.72
CA ASP A 11 14.64 -15.63 17.12
C ASP A 11 14.02 -16.29 15.89
N VAL A 12 13.68 -17.58 16.02
CA VAL A 12 13.11 -18.39 14.93
C VAL A 12 11.75 -17.84 14.51
N LYS A 13 10.96 -17.33 15.48
CA LYS A 13 9.64 -16.71 15.26
C LYS A 13 9.71 -15.46 14.40
N GLN A 14 10.89 -14.88 14.23
CA GLN A 14 11.14 -13.70 13.39
C GLN A 14 11.89 -14.05 12.08
N SER A 15 11.99 -15.32 11.68
CA SER A 15 12.63 -15.72 10.42
C SER A 15 11.69 -15.55 9.22
N ILE A 16 11.96 -14.53 8.41
CA ILE A 16 11.09 -14.04 7.32
C ILE A 16 11.87 -13.76 6.02
N TYR A 17 12.84 -14.62 5.71
CA TYR A 17 13.66 -14.50 4.51
C TYR A 17 13.89 -15.87 3.81
N ARG A 18 12.95 -16.82 3.91
CA ARG A 18 13.00 -18.12 3.22
C ARG A 18 13.03 -17.93 1.70
N PHE A 19 12.39 -16.88 1.16
CA PHE A 19 12.54 -16.46 -0.24
C PHE A 19 14.01 -16.13 -0.66
N ARG A 20 14.89 -15.81 0.30
CA ARG A 20 16.34 -15.64 0.08
C ARG A 20 17.15 -16.90 0.42
N GLN A 21 16.50 -18.06 0.51
CA GLN A 21 17.06 -19.35 0.91
C GLN A 21 17.64 -19.37 2.35
N ALA A 22 17.12 -18.51 3.24
CA ALA A 22 17.45 -18.56 4.65
C ALA A 22 16.73 -19.75 5.33
N LYS A 23 17.47 -20.54 6.12
CA LYS A 23 17.00 -21.75 6.79
C LYS A 23 16.83 -21.55 8.31
N PRO A 24 15.59 -21.38 8.84
CA PRO A 24 15.33 -21.33 10.29
C PRO A 24 15.81 -22.59 11.03
N GLU A 25 15.80 -23.74 10.34
CA GLU A 25 16.12 -25.07 10.85
C GLU A 25 17.56 -25.13 11.39
N LEU A 26 18.51 -24.42 10.78
CA LEU A 26 19.91 -24.33 11.22
C LEU A 26 20.09 -23.62 12.57
N PHE A 27 19.12 -22.78 12.96
CA PHE A 27 19.10 -22.14 14.28
C PHE A 27 18.41 -23.07 15.29
N LEU A 28 17.27 -23.67 14.92
CA LEU A 28 16.55 -24.66 15.73
C LEU A 28 17.44 -25.86 16.11
N GLU A 29 18.21 -26.40 15.17
CA GLU A 29 19.13 -27.52 15.39
C GLU A 29 20.17 -27.20 16.48
N LYS A 30 20.74 -25.97 16.46
CA LYS A 30 21.69 -25.50 17.47
C LYS A 30 20.99 -25.21 18.80
N TYR A 31 19.81 -24.59 18.77
CA TYR A 31 18.98 -24.31 19.95
C TYR A 31 18.61 -25.60 20.70
N ASN A 32 18.26 -26.65 19.98
CA ASN A 32 17.92 -27.95 20.57
C ASN A 32 19.17 -28.69 21.08
N ARG A 33 20.31 -28.59 20.38
CA ARG A 33 21.56 -29.28 20.75
C ARG A 33 22.36 -28.62 21.87
N TYR A 34 22.34 -27.29 22.00
CA TYR A 34 23.24 -26.57 22.91
C TYR A 34 22.72 -26.59 24.36
N SER A 35 23.62 -26.72 25.33
CA SER A 35 23.28 -26.73 26.77
C SER A 35 23.03 -25.30 27.28
N SER A 36 22.15 -25.15 28.26
CA SER A 36 21.95 -23.87 28.98
C SER A 36 23.05 -23.61 30.04
N GLU A 37 23.80 -24.64 30.43
CA GLU A 37 24.76 -24.60 31.53
C GLU A 37 25.95 -23.66 31.30
N LYS A 38 26.46 -23.09 32.39
CA LYS A 38 27.55 -22.10 32.37
C LYS A 38 28.90 -22.80 32.39
N GLY A 39 29.69 -22.64 31.33
CA GLY A 39 31.01 -23.26 31.17
C GLY A 39 31.06 -24.29 30.04
N GLU A 40 29.89 -24.71 29.55
CA GLU A 40 29.77 -25.65 28.45
C GLU A 40 30.36 -25.13 27.13
N LYS A 41 30.89 -26.05 26.32
CA LYS A 41 31.58 -25.74 25.07
C LYS A 41 30.64 -25.10 24.04
N TYR A 42 29.37 -25.50 24.04
CA TYR A 42 28.32 -24.94 23.20
C TYR A 42 27.13 -24.56 24.10
N ARG A 43 27.03 -23.27 24.40
CA ARG A 43 26.05 -22.73 25.34
C ARG A 43 24.94 -21.97 24.61
N LYS A 44 23.69 -22.23 24.99
CA LYS A 44 22.54 -21.37 24.69
C LYS A 44 22.19 -20.49 25.90
N ILE A 45 21.65 -19.30 25.62
CA ILE A 45 21.12 -18.38 26.62
C ILE A 45 19.76 -17.94 26.09
N GLN A 46 18.71 -18.11 26.89
CA GLN A 46 17.36 -17.68 26.57
C GLN A 46 17.06 -16.36 27.28
N LEU A 47 16.41 -15.43 26.56
CA LEU A 47 16.05 -14.10 27.05
C LEU A 47 14.53 -13.94 26.88
N PHE A 48 13.78 -14.23 27.95
CA PHE A 48 12.32 -14.31 27.89
C PHE A 48 11.60 -12.97 28.04
N LYS A 49 12.22 -12.00 28.73
CA LYS A 49 11.59 -10.71 29.07
C LYS A 49 11.58 -9.74 27.88
N ASN A 50 10.40 -9.27 27.51
CA ASN A 50 10.17 -8.17 26.59
C ASN A 50 10.15 -6.84 27.36
N PHE A 51 11.09 -5.95 27.02
CA PHE A 51 11.24 -4.60 27.59
C PHE A 51 10.76 -3.48 26.64
N ARG A 52 10.13 -3.85 25.52
CA ARG A 52 9.70 -2.96 24.43
C ARG A 52 8.24 -2.57 24.55
N SER A 53 7.38 -3.57 24.71
CA SER A 53 5.94 -3.46 24.53
C SER A 53 5.20 -3.48 25.87
N ARG A 54 4.08 -2.77 25.92
CA ARG A 54 3.11 -2.84 27.02
C ARG A 54 2.43 -4.21 27.10
N ARG A 55 1.81 -4.47 28.25
CA ARG A 55 1.07 -5.69 28.57
C ARG A 55 -0.03 -6.00 27.56
N ASN A 56 -0.91 -5.05 27.23
CA ASN A 56 -2.00 -5.20 26.25
C ASN A 56 -1.52 -5.79 24.89
N VAL A 57 -0.41 -5.27 24.35
CA VAL A 57 0.18 -5.75 23.09
C VAL A 57 0.72 -7.18 23.27
N ILE A 58 1.45 -7.43 24.36
CA ILE A 58 2.05 -8.74 24.66
C ILE A 58 0.98 -9.81 24.84
N ASP A 59 -0.08 -9.50 25.60
CA ASP A 59 -1.13 -10.43 25.94
C ASP A 59 -1.99 -10.75 24.71
N THR A 60 -2.31 -9.76 23.86
CA THR A 60 -2.98 -10.01 22.57
C THR A 60 -2.13 -10.89 21.65
N VAL A 61 -0.82 -10.60 21.53
CA VAL A 61 0.11 -11.38 20.69
C VAL A 61 0.22 -12.81 21.20
N ASN A 62 0.42 -13.00 22.51
CA ASN A 62 0.49 -14.33 23.12
C ASN A 62 -0.82 -15.11 22.91
N PHE A 63 -1.97 -14.45 23.10
CA PHE A 63 -3.28 -15.06 22.89
C PHE A 63 -3.42 -15.57 21.45
N ILE A 64 -3.26 -14.70 20.44
CA ILE A 64 -3.34 -15.09 19.02
C ILE A 64 -2.40 -16.27 18.71
N PHE A 65 -1.10 -16.16 19.00
CA PHE A 65 -0.13 -17.18 18.57
C PHE A 65 -0.24 -18.50 19.33
N SER A 66 -0.70 -18.49 20.59
CA SER A 66 -1.02 -19.74 21.30
C SER A 66 -2.05 -20.58 20.53
N LYS A 67 -3.04 -19.92 19.89
CA LYS A 67 -4.11 -20.55 19.11
C LYS A 67 -3.69 -21.01 17.72
N ILE A 68 -2.82 -20.25 17.03
CA ILE A 68 -2.58 -20.46 15.58
C ILE A 68 -1.19 -21.01 15.20
N MET A 69 -0.16 -20.84 16.05
CA MET A 69 1.23 -21.21 15.69
C MET A 69 1.58 -22.60 16.25
N SER A 70 1.90 -23.54 15.35
CA SER A 70 2.22 -24.94 15.66
C SER A 70 3.49 -25.41 14.92
N GLU A 71 3.98 -26.60 15.25
CA GLU A 71 5.08 -27.24 14.50
C GLU A 71 4.72 -27.48 13.03
N GLU A 72 3.42 -27.65 12.73
CA GLU A 72 2.94 -27.80 11.35
C GLU A 72 2.75 -26.47 10.62
N VAL A 73 2.39 -25.39 11.32
CA VAL A 73 2.26 -24.05 10.73
C VAL A 73 2.94 -23.01 11.61
N GLY A 74 4.14 -22.59 11.17
CA GLY A 74 5.06 -21.74 11.92
C GLY A 74 6.39 -22.41 12.24
N GLU A 75 6.48 -23.73 12.07
CA GLU A 75 7.66 -24.60 12.31
C GLU A 75 8.10 -24.67 13.80
N LEU A 76 7.25 -24.22 14.73
CA LEU A 76 7.50 -24.19 16.18
C LEU A 76 6.18 -24.11 16.94
N ASN A 77 6.03 -24.88 18.02
CA ASN A 77 4.86 -24.77 18.90
C ASN A 77 4.98 -23.55 19.81
N TYR A 78 3.97 -22.67 19.80
CA TYR A 78 3.92 -21.51 20.70
C TYR A 78 3.34 -21.92 22.07
N ASP A 79 4.22 -22.23 23.02
CA ASP A 79 3.90 -22.58 24.41
C ASP A 79 4.35 -21.48 25.39
N GLU A 80 4.17 -21.70 26.70
CA GLU A 80 4.62 -20.77 27.76
C GLU A 80 6.12 -20.42 27.72
N LYS A 81 6.96 -21.27 27.13
CA LYS A 81 8.42 -21.04 27.03
C LYS A 81 8.76 -20.09 25.88
N GLU A 82 7.95 -20.10 24.83
CA GLU A 82 8.11 -19.27 23.63
C GLU A 82 7.26 -17.99 23.67
N ALA A 83 6.32 -17.90 24.62
CA ALA A 83 5.53 -16.72 24.92
C ALA A 83 6.38 -15.50 25.33
N LEU A 84 5.91 -14.31 24.94
CA LEU A 84 6.50 -13.04 25.33
C LEU A 84 6.19 -12.75 26.79
N ASN A 85 7.23 -12.64 27.63
CA ASN A 85 7.04 -12.34 29.05
C ASN A 85 7.17 -10.83 29.28
N PHE A 86 6.17 -10.18 29.86
CA PHE A 86 6.22 -8.75 30.17
C PHE A 86 7.37 -8.41 31.14
N GLY A 87 8.22 -7.46 30.73
CA GLY A 87 9.32 -6.93 31.55
C GLY A 87 9.41 -5.41 31.56
N ALA A 88 8.55 -4.70 30.84
CA ALA A 88 8.58 -3.24 30.67
C ALA A 88 7.84 -2.50 31.81
N THR A 89 8.24 -2.73 33.07
CA THR A 89 7.58 -2.17 34.28
C THR A 89 7.53 -0.64 34.30
N ILE A 90 8.39 0.02 33.53
CA ILE A 90 8.39 1.48 33.34
C ILE A 90 7.03 2.03 32.89
N TYR A 91 6.24 1.25 32.14
CA TYR A 91 4.88 1.65 31.76
C TYR A 91 3.94 1.62 32.98
N ASP A 92 3.95 0.54 33.76
CA ASP A 92 3.16 0.41 34.99
C ASP A 92 3.53 1.50 36.01
N GLU A 93 4.83 1.81 36.16
CA GLU A 93 5.33 2.89 37.01
C GLU A 93 4.83 4.27 36.54
N ALA A 94 4.84 4.53 35.24
CA ALA A 94 4.34 5.77 34.65
C ALA A 94 2.81 5.93 34.77
N ASP A 95 2.06 4.84 34.59
CA ASP A 95 0.61 4.82 34.73
C ASP A 95 0.21 5.12 36.19
N ASN A 96 0.83 4.45 37.16
CA ASN A 96 0.62 4.71 38.59
C ASN A 96 1.01 6.15 39.00
N ALA A 97 2.10 6.69 38.44
CA ALA A 97 2.49 8.09 38.66
C ALA A 97 1.45 9.09 38.09
N SER A 98 0.86 8.80 36.94
CA SER A 98 -0.17 9.65 36.32
C SER A 98 -1.49 9.64 37.11
N VAL A 99 -1.93 8.45 37.56
CA VAL A 99 -3.15 8.29 38.37
C VAL A 99 -3.01 8.96 39.74
N SER A 100 -1.86 8.81 40.40
CA SER A 100 -1.61 9.46 41.69
C SER A 100 -1.54 10.99 41.57
N ALA A 101 -0.94 11.52 40.49
CA ALA A 101 -0.98 12.95 40.18
C ALA A 101 -2.42 13.46 39.99
N ALA A 102 -3.25 12.77 39.19
CA ALA A 102 -4.66 13.13 38.97
C ALA A 102 -5.48 13.13 40.29
N ASN A 103 -5.30 12.11 41.12
CA ASN A 103 -5.95 12.01 42.43
C ASN A 103 -5.47 13.08 43.43
N SER A 104 -4.20 13.51 43.37
CA SER A 104 -3.73 14.63 44.19
C SER A 104 -4.32 15.98 43.76
N LEU A 105 -4.53 16.19 42.46
CA LEU A 105 -5.18 17.39 41.94
C LEU A 105 -6.64 17.46 42.40
N SER A 106 -7.41 16.38 42.27
CA SER A 106 -8.82 16.33 42.69
C SER A 106 -9.01 16.43 44.21
N ALA A 107 -8.06 15.91 45.01
CA ALA A 107 -8.05 16.09 46.46
C ALA A 107 -7.73 17.55 46.89
N SER A 108 -6.98 18.31 46.08
CA SER A 108 -6.71 19.72 46.40
C SER A 108 -7.95 20.61 46.20
N THR A 109 -8.75 20.36 45.15
CA THR A 109 -9.97 21.14 44.84
C THR A 109 -11.12 20.90 45.82
N SER A 110 -11.19 19.75 46.49
CA SER A 110 -12.25 19.46 47.47
C SER A 110 -12.09 20.17 48.82
N SER A 111 -10.93 20.78 49.08
CA SER A 111 -10.61 21.53 50.31
C SER A 111 -10.91 23.04 50.23
N ALA A 112 -11.28 23.56 49.06
CA ALA A 112 -11.45 24.99 48.79
C ALA A 112 -12.93 25.40 48.61
N SER A 113 -13.75 25.30 49.67
CA SER A 113 -15.20 25.56 49.62
C SER A 113 -15.67 26.74 50.50
N ALA A 114 -15.12 27.94 50.30
CA ALA A 114 -15.70 29.20 50.85
C ALA A 114 -15.16 30.51 50.22
N ALA A 115 -15.48 30.82 48.95
CA ALA A 115 -15.50 32.20 48.41
C ALA A 115 -16.27 32.23 47.08
N ASN A 116 -17.03 33.31 46.82
CA ASN A 116 -18.14 33.27 45.86
C ASN A 116 -17.82 33.82 44.45
N SER A 117 -18.42 33.18 43.45
CA SER A 117 -18.91 33.74 42.16
C SER A 117 -18.09 34.83 41.44
N LEU A 118 -17.29 34.42 40.42
CA LEU A 118 -17.12 35.20 39.16
C LEU A 118 -16.42 34.45 37.99
N TYR A 119 -16.06 33.17 38.13
CA TYR A 119 -15.45 32.38 37.05
C TYR A 119 -16.22 31.08 36.75
N SER A 120 -17.35 31.21 36.06
CA SER A 120 -18.15 30.08 35.56
C SER A 120 -17.86 29.80 34.08
N THR A 121 -16.66 29.35 33.74
CA THR A 121 -16.34 28.87 32.37
C THR A 121 -15.20 27.85 32.27
N THR A 122 -14.53 27.49 33.38
CA THR A 122 -13.29 26.67 33.36
C THR A 122 -13.39 25.33 34.09
N ASN A 123 -14.60 24.82 34.35
CA ASN A 123 -14.80 23.53 35.04
C ASN A 123 -15.17 22.35 34.11
N ALA A 124 -15.23 22.56 32.79
CA ALA A 124 -15.43 21.48 31.82
C ALA A 124 -14.15 20.64 31.57
N SER A 125 -12.98 21.12 32.00
CA SER A 125 -11.65 20.52 31.75
C SER A 125 -11.18 19.52 32.82
N ILE A 126 -11.94 19.32 33.90
CA ILE A 126 -11.54 18.44 35.02
C ILE A 126 -12.21 17.05 34.91
N ALA A 127 -13.38 16.96 34.26
CA ALA A 127 -14.02 15.68 33.96
C ALA A 127 -13.28 14.89 32.84
N THR A 128 -12.50 15.58 32.01
CA THR A 128 -11.78 14.98 30.87
C THR A 128 -10.57 14.14 31.28
N THR A 129 -10.04 14.33 32.50
CA THR A 129 -8.80 13.66 32.95
C THR A 129 -8.91 12.15 33.11
N ASN A 130 -10.12 11.61 33.32
CA ASN A 130 -10.33 10.16 33.46
C ASN A 130 -10.55 9.43 32.12
N VAL A 131 -10.68 10.15 31.00
CA VAL A 131 -10.89 9.56 29.66
C VAL A 131 -9.55 9.21 28.98
N SER A 132 -8.42 9.73 29.49
CA SER A 132 -7.14 9.75 28.74
C SER A 132 -6.11 8.65 29.08
N ILE A 133 -6.52 7.55 29.71
CA ILE A 133 -5.61 6.41 30.05
C ILE A 133 -6.13 5.08 29.47
N THR A 134 -7.42 4.95 29.21
CA THR A 134 -8.13 3.66 29.18
C THR A 134 -8.11 2.90 27.85
N ASP A 135 -8.15 3.54 26.68
CA ASP A 135 -8.16 2.80 25.41
C ASP A 135 -6.75 2.58 24.83
N ARG A 136 -6.11 1.52 25.31
CA ARG A 136 -4.88 0.97 24.73
C ARG A 136 -5.11 -0.41 24.10
N ASN A 137 -6.34 -0.91 24.06
CA ASN A 137 -6.63 -2.27 23.59
C ASN A 137 -6.25 -2.45 22.12
N THR A 138 -5.98 -3.69 21.72
CA THR A 138 -5.75 -4.01 20.31
C THR A 138 -7.09 -3.94 19.58
N GLU A 139 -7.21 -3.06 18.60
CA GLU A 139 -8.43 -2.92 17.78
C GLU A 139 -8.32 -3.77 16.52
N LEU A 140 -9.42 -4.40 16.11
CA LEU A 140 -9.56 -5.05 14.80
C LEU A 140 -10.76 -4.45 14.06
N HIS A 141 -10.50 -3.83 12.92
CA HIS A 141 -11.55 -3.28 12.07
C HIS A 141 -11.67 -4.08 10.77
N ILE A 142 -12.90 -4.48 10.45
CA ILE A 142 -13.25 -5.26 9.28
C ILE A 142 -14.20 -4.43 8.42
N ILE A 143 -13.86 -4.24 7.14
CA ILE A 143 -14.71 -3.51 6.18
C ILE A 143 -15.44 -4.52 5.30
N GLU A 144 -16.76 -4.47 5.30
CA GLU A 144 -17.65 -5.20 4.38
C GLU A 144 -17.79 -4.43 3.05
N MET A 145 -17.75 -5.17 1.93
CA MET A 145 -17.65 -4.60 0.58
C MET A 145 -18.87 -4.83 -0.31
N GLU A 146 -19.72 -5.78 0.06
CA GLU A 146 -21.04 -5.96 -0.53
C GLU A 146 -22.02 -4.97 0.12
N ASP A 147 -22.82 -4.28 -0.70
CA ASP A 147 -23.86 -3.36 -0.24
C ASP A 147 -25.16 -4.19 0.01
N GLU A 148 -25.95 -3.89 1.06
CA GLU A 148 -27.14 -4.69 1.47
C GLU A 148 -28.22 -4.83 0.36
N ASP A 149 -28.21 -3.94 -0.64
CA ASP A 149 -29.20 -3.84 -1.73
C ASP A 149 -29.23 -5.03 -2.71
N ASN A 150 -28.36 -6.04 -2.55
CA ASN A 150 -28.30 -7.21 -3.43
C ASN A 150 -28.93 -8.49 -2.84
N ILE A 151 -29.69 -8.39 -1.74
CA ILE A 151 -30.51 -9.51 -1.22
C ILE A 151 -31.85 -9.57 -1.97
N SER A 152 -31.82 -10.04 -3.21
CA SER A 152 -33.01 -10.60 -3.87
C SER A 152 -32.63 -11.65 -4.92
N SER A 153 -33.48 -12.68 -5.03
CA SER A 153 -33.40 -13.87 -5.90
C SER A 153 -32.32 -14.94 -5.60
N GLU A 154 -32.81 -15.99 -4.93
CA GLU A 154 -32.59 -17.42 -5.22
C GLU A 154 -31.39 -18.16 -4.59
N GLU A 155 -31.69 -18.80 -3.46
CA GLU A 155 -31.15 -20.12 -3.15
C GLU A 155 -31.69 -21.15 -4.15
N GLU A 156 -30.82 -21.93 -4.80
CA GLU A 156 -31.12 -23.34 -5.05
C GLU A 156 -29.83 -24.19 -5.07
N THR A 157 -29.98 -25.45 -4.65
CA THR A 157 -28.90 -26.35 -4.22
C THR A 157 -28.02 -26.91 -5.35
N GLY A 158 -26.72 -27.15 -5.08
CA GLY A 158 -25.89 -28.02 -5.94
C GLY A 158 -24.41 -28.09 -5.56
N ASP A 159 -23.99 -29.16 -4.89
CA ASP A 159 -22.58 -29.47 -4.65
C ASP A 159 -21.94 -30.21 -5.86
N VAL A 160 -20.61 -30.30 -5.85
CA VAL A 160 -19.73 -31.24 -6.57
C VAL A 160 -19.13 -30.80 -7.94
N THR A 161 -17.80 -30.96 -7.99
CA THR A 161 -16.85 -31.13 -9.13
C THR A 161 -16.17 -29.94 -9.81
N ALA A 162 -14.89 -30.21 -10.09
CA ALA A 162 -13.87 -29.35 -10.66
C ALA A 162 -13.83 -29.38 -12.20
N ASP A 163 -12.96 -28.52 -12.74
CA ASP A 163 -12.36 -28.53 -14.08
C ASP A 163 -13.32 -28.33 -15.29
N VAL A 164 -13.09 -27.25 -16.04
CA VAL A 164 -12.33 -27.26 -17.30
C VAL A 164 -12.36 -25.85 -17.91
N ALA A 165 -11.20 -25.28 -18.20
CA ALA A 165 -11.09 -24.11 -19.06
C ALA A 165 -11.12 -24.56 -20.53
N THR A 166 -12.02 -24.00 -21.35
CA THR A 166 -11.96 -24.17 -22.81
C THR A 166 -12.07 -22.83 -23.52
N SER A 167 -11.13 -22.60 -24.45
CA SER A 167 -11.10 -21.47 -25.36
C SER A 167 -12.19 -21.56 -26.44
N GLY A 168 -12.79 -20.43 -26.82
CA GLY A 168 -13.71 -20.36 -27.97
C GLY A 168 -13.92 -18.92 -28.45
N SER A 169 -13.19 -18.51 -29.48
CA SER A 169 -13.30 -17.19 -30.13
C SER A 169 -14.17 -17.26 -31.38
N VAL A 170 -15.19 -16.41 -31.49
CA VAL A 170 -15.88 -16.06 -32.76
C VAL A 170 -16.23 -14.57 -32.76
N THR A 171 -16.16 -13.94 -33.94
CA THR A 171 -16.32 -12.51 -34.22
C THR A 171 -17.72 -12.17 -34.78
N ASN A 172 -18.19 -10.92 -34.65
CA ASN A 172 -18.59 -10.03 -35.79
C ASN A 172 -19.53 -8.84 -35.43
N TYR A 173 -19.12 -7.65 -35.91
CA TYR A 173 -19.86 -6.56 -36.58
C TYR A 173 -21.14 -5.88 -36.00
N GLU A 174 -21.06 -4.53 -35.98
CA GLU A 174 -22.05 -3.50 -36.41
C GLU A 174 -23.34 -3.33 -35.56
N ASN A 175 -23.93 -2.15 -35.31
CA ASN A 175 -23.72 -0.73 -35.69
C ASN A 175 -24.37 0.17 -34.58
N GLU A 176 -24.47 1.52 -34.58
CA GLU A 176 -24.26 2.62 -35.55
C GLU A 176 -23.99 3.95 -34.79
N ASP A 177 -23.45 5.01 -35.43
CA ASP A 177 -23.24 6.35 -34.82
C ASP A 177 -24.51 7.23 -34.82
N VAL A 178 -24.71 8.06 -33.79
CA VAL A 178 -25.52 9.30 -33.88
C VAL A 178 -24.85 10.45 -33.14
N TYR A 179 -24.39 11.45 -33.91
CA TYR A 179 -23.97 12.76 -33.39
C TYR A 179 -25.17 13.71 -33.26
N THR A 180 -25.27 14.45 -32.15
CA THR A 180 -25.96 15.75 -32.12
C THR A 180 -25.11 16.80 -31.43
N ASN A 181 -24.66 17.80 -32.20
CA ASN A 181 -23.96 18.99 -31.71
C ASN A 181 -24.95 20.01 -31.16
N GLU A 182 -24.70 20.57 -29.98
CA GLU A 182 -25.06 21.97 -29.69
C GLU A 182 -23.92 22.66 -28.92
N ASN A 183 -23.48 23.81 -29.43
CA ASN A 183 -22.43 24.64 -28.81
C ASN A 183 -23.06 25.66 -27.86
N ASN A 184 -22.53 25.79 -26.65
CA ASN A 184 -22.65 27.02 -25.86
C ASN A 184 -21.36 27.26 -25.06
N TYR A 185 -20.64 28.32 -25.39
CA TYR A 185 -19.40 28.70 -24.72
C TYR A 185 -19.70 29.50 -23.45
N ASP A 186 -19.52 28.91 -22.27
CA ASP A 186 -19.57 29.63 -20.99
C ASP A 186 -18.17 29.70 -20.36
N LEU A 187 -17.60 30.91 -20.35
CA LEU A 187 -16.21 31.19 -19.92
C LEU A 187 -15.98 31.04 -18.40
N ASN A 188 -16.98 30.60 -17.63
CA ASN A 188 -16.87 30.28 -16.21
C ASN A 188 -16.59 28.79 -15.90
N GLY A 189 -16.57 27.91 -16.92
CA GLY A 189 -16.33 26.46 -16.74
C GLY A 189 -14.94 26.09 -16.22
N SER A 190 -13.90 26.85 -16.58
CA SER A 190 -12.48 26.48 -16.40
C SER A 190 -12.00 26.29 -14.95
N LEU A 191 -12.79 26.64 -13.94
CA LEU A 191 -12.52 26.35 -12.52
C LEU A 191 -13.37 25.20 -11.96
N LYS A 192 -14.48 24.84 -12.62
CA LYS A 192 -15.28 23.64 -12.32
C LYS A 192 -14.59 22.40 -12.86
N ASP A 193 -14.03 22.47 -14.07
CA ASP A 193 -13.44 21.32 -14.76
C ASP A 193 -12.18 20.77 -14.07
N ILE A 194 -11.49 21.60 -13.29
CA ILE A 194 -10.32 21.20 -12.47
C ILE A 194 -10.74 20.38 -11.23
N TYR A 195 -11.96 20.59 -10.71
CA TYR A 195 -12.50 19.86 -9.55
C TYR A 195 -13.54 18.79 -9.92
N GLY A 196 -14.07 18.81 -11.14
CA GLY A 196 -15.06 17.85 -11.65
C GLY A 196 -14.49 16.48 -12.06
N LEU A 197 -13.16 16.30 -12.01
CA LEU A 197 -12.47 15.06 -12.36
C LEU A 197 -12.53 13.97 -11.27
N PHE A 198 -13.18 14.24 -10.13
CA PHE A 198 -13.52 13.22 -9.13
C PHE A 198 -14.90 12.59 -9.43
N SER A 199 -15.10 12.15 -10.67
CA SER A 199 -16.30 11.41 -11.08
C SER A 199 -16.28 9.99 -10.55
N ASP A 200 -17.25 9.62 -9.71
CA ASP A 200 -17.71 8.28 -9.31
C ASP A 200 -16.79 7.06 -9.62
N GLU A 201 -15.53 7.12 -9.23
CA GLU A 201 -14.67 5.93 -9.26
C GLU A 201 -15.20 4.94 -8.20
N PRO A 202 -15.42 3.67 -8.55
CA PRO A 202 -15.85 2.68 -7.58
C PRO A 202 -14.84 2.59 -6.45
N LEU A 203 -15.33 2.70 -5.21
CA LEU A 203 -14.54 2.55 -3.99
C LEU A 203 -13.84 1.18 -3.97
N ASP A 204 -12.57 1.18 -4.36
CA ASP A 204 -11.67 0.02 -4.26
C ASP A 204 -11.36 -0.29 -2.79
N ASN A 205 -11.16 -1.56 -2.50
CA ASN A 205 -10.92 -2.08 -1.15
C ASN A 205 -9.78 -1.34 -0.44
N ILE A 206 -8.73 -0.98 -1.20
CA ILE A 206 -7.56 -0.26 -0.69
C ILE A 206 -7.92 1.18 -0.28
N LYS A 207 -8.79 1.86 -1.05
CA LYS A 207 -9.25 3.23 -0.74
C LYS A 207 -10.11 3.25 0.53
N CYS A 208 -11.06 2.32 0.67
CA CYS A 208 -11.86 2.17 1.90
C CYS A 208 -10.95 1.99 3.13
N GLU A 209 -9.97 1.08 3.03
CA GLU A 209 -9.07 0.78 4.15
C GLU A 209 -8.15 1.95 4.49
N ALA A 210 -7.65 2.69 3.48
CA ALA A 210 -6.87 3.91 3.69
C ALA A 210 -7.69 5.03 4.36
N ARG A 211 -8.98 5.19 4.01
CA ARG A 211 -9.88 6.16 4.65
C ARG A 211 -10.16 5.83 6.11
N LEU A 212 -10.43 4.57 6.43
CA LEU A 212 -10.58 4.11 7.81
C LEU A 212 -9.30 4.34 8.64
N VAL A 213 -8.13 4.00 8.10
CA VAL A 213 -6.85 4.27 8.77
C VAL A 213 -6.64 5.78 8.96
N SER A 214 -7.04 6.61 7.99
CA SER A 214 -6.99 8.07 8.12
C SER A 214 -7.88 8.60 9.26
N GLN A 215 -9.11 8.07 9.40
CA GLN A 215 -10.02 8.41 10.50
C GLN A 215 -9.43 8.03 11.87
N LYS A 216 -8.94 6.79 12.02
CA LYS A 216 -8.28 6.33 13.25
C LYS A 216 -7.01 7.12 13.59
N ILE A 217 -6.24 7.58 12.59
CA ILE A 217 -5.09 8.46 12.83
C ILE A 217 -5.56 9.81 13.42
N HIS A 218 -6.62 10.42 12.89
CA HIS A 218 -7.16 11.68 13.44
C HIS A 218 -7.64 11.53 14.90
N GLU A 219 -8.35 10.45 15.21
CA GLU A 219 -8.80 10.11 16.56
C GLU A 219 -7.62 9.99 17.55
N LEU A 220 -6.55 9.29 17.14
CA LEU A 220 -5.34 9.16 17.93
C LEU A 220 -4.62 10.50 18.11
N MET A 221 -4.49 11.31 17.05
CA MET A 221 -3.85 12.64 17.14
C MET A 221 -4.58 13.60 18.09
N GLY A 222 -5.89 13.44 18.28
CA GLY A 222 -6.69 14.24 19.22
C GLY A 222 -6.59 13.81 20.69
N SER A 223 -6.31 12.52 20.96
CA SER A 223 -6.53 11.92 22.29
C SER A 223 -5.33 11.13 22.87
N PHE A 224 -4.52 10.50 22.01
CA PHE A 224 -3.56 9.48 22.43
C PHE A 224 -2.26 10.09 22.98
N ARG A 225 -1.72 9.47 24.03
CA ARG A 225 -0.46 9.89 24.68
C ARG A 225 0.57 8.78 24.68
N VAL A 226 1.76 9.10 24.18
CA VAL A 226 2.92 8.22 24.08
C VAL A 226 3.82 8.42 25.30
N TYR A 227 4.30 7.32 25.89
CA TYR A 227 5.29 7.39 26.98
C TYR A 227 6.71 7.50 26.39
N ASP A 228 7.35 8.65 26.58
CA ASP A 228 8.69 8.89 26.05
C ASP A 228 9.74 8.73 27.16
N ASN A 229 10.49 7.63 27.08
CA ASN A 229 11.53 7.24 28.04
C ASN A 229 12.70 8.26 28.14
N ARG A 230 12.86 9.18 27.18
CA ARG A 230 13.90 10.23 27.25
C ARG A 230 13.52 11.34 28.23
N ILE A 231 12.26 11.75 28.22
CA ILE A 231 11.69 12.75 29.13
C ILE A 231 11.04 12.12 30.38
N LYS A 232 10.86 10.79 30.37
CA LYS A 232 10.20 9.98 31.42
C LYS A 232 8.75 10.40 31.72
N SER A 233 8.05 10.92 30.72
CA SER A 233 6.70 11.46 30.85
C SER A 233 5.85 11.23 29.60
N TYR A 234 4.53 11.42 29.74
CA TYR A 234 3.58 11.34 28.64
C TYR A 234 3.54 12.61 27.80
N ARG A 235 3.84 12.48 26.49
CA ARG A 235 3.60 13.52 25.48
C ARG A 235 2.44 13.15 24.56
N PRO A 236 1.80 14.11 23.88
CA PRO A 236 0.90 13.80 22.77
C PRO A 236 1.58 12.91 21.73
N VAL A 237 0.81 12.08 21.05
CA VAL A 237 1.29 11.34 19.87
C VAL A 237 1.67 12.32 18.76
N GLU A 238 2.72 11.99 18.03
CA GLU A 238 3.14 12.71 16.83
C GLU A 238 3.10 11.76 15.63
N TYR A 239 2.94 12.26 14.40
CA TYR A 239 2.86 11.41 13.20
C TYR A 239 4.04 10.43 13.06
N ARG A 240 5.26 10.83 13.46
CA ARG A 240 6.45 9.94 13.47
C ARG A 240 6.35 8.73 14.41
N ASP A 241 5.41 8.73 15.36
CA ASP A 241 5.16 7.62 16.29
C ASP A 241 4.24 6.55 15.68
N ILE A 242 3.63 6.85 14.53
CA ILE A 242 2.66 6.01 13.83
C ILE A 242 3.32 5.37 12.62
N VAL A 243 3.23 4.04 12.52
CA VAL A 243 3.61 3.29 11.32
C VAL A 243 2.42 2.50 10.76
N ILE A 244 2.34 2.42 9.44
CA ILE A 244 1.44 1.54 8.71
C ILE A 244 2.29 0.44 8.09
N LEU A 245 2.06 -0.80 8.54
CA LEU A 245 2.75 -1.99 8.06
C LEU A 245 1.90 -2.72 7.03
N LEU A 246 2.51 -2.97 5.87
CA LEU A 246 1.88 -3.70 4.77
C LEU A 246 2.66 -4.99 4.47
N ARG A 247 1.96 -6.09 4.15
CA ARG A 247 2.63 -7.33 3.70
C ARG A 247 3.38 -7.13 2.39
N SER A 248 2.81 -6.35 1.48
CA SER A 248 3.40 -5.90 0.22
C SER A 248 2.97 -4.47 -0.04
N THR A 249 3.94 -3.57 -0.20
CA THR A 249 3.70 -2.12 -0.41
C THR A 249 3.29 -1.80 -1.84
N ARG A 250 3.66 -2.62 -2.84
CA ARG A 250 3.33 -2.39 -4.25
C ARG A 250 1.83 -2.15 -4.44
N SER A 251 1.48 -1.08 -5.16
CA SER A 251 0.14 -0.48 -5.37
C SER A 251 -0.61 -0.01 -4.11
N TRP A 252 -0.38 -0.63 -2.96
CA TRP A 252 -1.04 -0.25 -1.70
C TRP A 252 -0.48 1.06 -1.13
N SER A 253 0.84 1.24 -1.11
CA SER A 253 1.44 2.44 -0.53
C SER A 253 1.14 3.70 -1.34
N ASP A 254 0.96 3.58 -2.65
CA ASP A 254 0.62 4.72 -3.52
C ASP A 254 -0.78 5.26 -3.16
N VAL A 255 -1.78 4.38 -3.10
CA VAL A 255 -3.17 4.71 -2.72
C VAL A 255 -3.26 5.21 -1.27
N PHE A 256 -2.52 4.61 -0.34
CA PHE A 256 -2.48 5.10 1.04
C PHE A 256 -1.84 6.50 1.13
N VAL A 257 -0.74 6.77 0.42
CA VAL A 257 -0.13 8.11 0.39
C VAL A 257 -1.12 9.13 -0.15
N GLU A 258 -1.83 8.82 -1.23
CA GLU A 258 -2.84 9.68 -1.83
C GLU A 258 -4.00 9.99 -0.85
N GLU A 259 -4.71 8.97 -0.37
CA GLU A 259 -5.88 9.14 0.51
C GLU A 259 -5.52 9.80 1.85
N LEU A 260 -4.40 9.46 2.47
CA LEU A 260 -3.96 10.14 3.71
C LEU A 260 -3.54 11.59 3.45
N SER A 261 -2.90 11.90 2.31
CA SER A 261 -2.52 13.28 1.95
C SER A 261 -3.73 14.16 1.66
N LEU A 262 -4.78 13.60 1.04
CA LEU A 262 -6.07 14.29 0.85
C LEU A 262 -6.72 14.67 2.19
N GLN A 263 -6.52 13.85 3.23
CA GLN A 263 -6.95 14.13 4.61
C GLN A 263 -5.92 14.96 5.41
N GLY A 264 -4.91 15.56 4.77
CA GLY A 264 -3.93 16.44 5.42
C GLY A 264 -2.91 15.72 6.33
N ILE A 265 -2.85 14.39 6.32
CA ILE A 265 -1.86 13.62 7.10
C ILE A 265 -0.54 13.62 6.34
N PRO A 266 0.60 14.03 6.95
CA PRO A 266 1.90 13.98 6.31
C PRO A 266 2.44 12.54 6.31
N VAL A 267 2.65 11.97 5.12
CA VAL A 267 3.04 10.56 4.95
C VAL A 267 4.41 10.41 4.29
N TYR A 268 5.19 9.44 4.77
CA TYR A 268 6.39 8.94 4.12
C TYR A 268 6.24 7.45 3.82
N ALA A 269 6.12 7.09 2.55
CA ALA A 269 6.17 5.71 2.11
C ALA A 269 7.55 5.34 1.57
N ASP A 270 8.07 4.17 1.94
CA ASP A 270 9.27 3.61 1.32
C ASP A 270 8.91 2.86 0.02
N VAL A 271 8.29 3.61 -0.91
CA VAL A 271 7.91 3.18 -2.26
C VAL A 271 9.16 2.84 -3.07
N GLY A 272 9.18 1.62 -3.60
CA GLY A 272 10.16 1.13 -4.56
C GLY A 272 9.57 0.99 -5.97
N SER A 273 8.68 1.91 -6.34
CA SER A 273 8.06 2.01 -7.67
C SER A 273 7.49 3.42 -7.87
N GLY A 274 7.13 3.76 -9.11
CA GLY A 274 6.48 5.02 -9.48
C GLY A 274 7.38 6.02 -10.22
N PHE A 275 8.70 5.96 -10.07
CA PHE A 275 9.62 6.96 -10.61
C PHE A 275 9.46 7.16 -12.13
N PHE A 276 9.51 6.08 -12.90
CA PHE A 276 9.39 6.15 -14.37
C PHE A 276 7.97 6.44 -14.87
N LYS A 277 6.99 6.54 -13.96
CA LYS A 277 5.63 6.98 -14.25
C LYS A 277 5.42 8.48 -14.00
N THR A 278 6.32 9.16 -13.29
CA THR A 278 6.18 10.59 -13.01
C THR A 278 6.31 11.40 -14.30
N THR A 279 5.40 12.36 -14.50
CA THR A 279 5.26 13.12 -15.76
C THR A 279 6.55 13.83 -16.15
N GLU A 280 7.21 14.47 -15.19
CA GLU A 280 8.48 15.18 -15.42
C GLU A 280 9.63 14.24 -15.86
N VAL A 281 9.71 13.02 -15.31
CA VAL A 281 10.72 12.03 -15.71
C VAL A 281 10.37 11.43 -17.08
N GLN A 282 9.08 11.20 -17.37
CA GLN A 282 8.66 10.73 -18.68
C GLN A 282 8.99 11.72 -19.79
N ILE A 283 8.68 13.02 -19.62
CA ILE A 283 9.00 14.06 -20.60
C ILE A 283 10.52 14.14 -20.84
N MET A 284 11.35 14.06 -19.78
CA MET A 284 12.80 14.11 -19.92
C MET A 284 13.40 12.84 -20.53
N LEU A 285 12.87 11.66 -20.23
CA LEU A 285 13.27 10.43 -20.92
C LEU A 285 12.87 10.46 -22.40
N SER A 286 11.68 10.96 -22.74
CA SER A 286 11.25 11.14 -24.13
C SER A 286 12.14 12.15 -24.88
N LEU A 287 12.58 13.22 -24.20
CA LEU A 287 13.53 14.18 -24.76
C LEU A 287 14.89 13.53 -25.06
N LEU A 288 15.44 12.76 -24.12
CA LEU A 288 16.67 12.00 -24.34
C LEU A 288 16.51 10.98 -25.49
N GLN A 289 15.35 10.32 -25.59
CA GLN A 289 15.04 9.37 -26.66
C GLN A 289 15.05 10.01 -28.05
N ILE A 290 14.45 11.19 -28.25
CA ILE A 290 14.47 11.85 -29.57
C ILE A 290 15.82 12.48 -29.93
N ILE A 291 16.63 12.82 -28.94
CA ILE A 291 18.02 13.27 -29.16
C ILE A 291 18.86 12.10 -29.71
N ASP A 292 18.69 10.90 -29.16
CA ASP A 292 19.29 9.68 -29.69
C ASP A 292 18.73 9.35 -31.09
N ASN A 293 17.42 9.10 -31.18
CA ASN A 293 16.73 8.78 -32.42
C ASN A 293 15.37 9.52 -32.53
N PRO A 294 15.26 10.53 -33.42
CA PRO A 294 14.05 11.33 -33.55
C PRO A 294 12.89 10.62 -34.27
N LEU A 295 13.11 9.46 -34.92
CA LEU A 295 12.07 8.67 -35.60
C LEU A 295 11.14 7.90 -34.63
N GLN A 296 11.05 8.33 -33.37
CA GLN A 296 10.21 7.69 -32.35
C GLN A 296 8.96 8.56 -32.10
N ASP A 297 7.88 8.28 -32.82
CA ASP A 297 6.64 9.07 -32.82
C ASP A 297 6.08 9.36 -31.41
N ILE A 298 6.04 8.37 -30.50
CA ILE A 298 5.49 8.57 -29.14
C ILE A 298 6.37 9.50 -28.28
N PRO A 299 7.69 9.26 -28.12
CA PRO A 299 8.60 10.22 -27.49
C PRO A 299 8.56 11.61 -28.13
N LEU A 300 8.50 11.71 -29.45
CA LEU A 300 8.45 12.97 -30.17
C LEU A 300 7.16 13.74 -29.87
N LEU A 301 6.00 13.06 -29.94
CA LEU A 301 4.71 13.64 -29.58
C LEU A 301 4.69 14.13 -28.13
N ALA A 302 5.24 13.35 -27.20
CA ALA A 302 5.35 13.74 -25.79
C ALA A 302 6.22 14.99 -25.58
N VAL A 303 7.30 15.14 -26.36
CA VAL A 303 8.18 16.32 -26.30
C VAL A 303 7.55 17.53 -27.00
N LEU A 304 6.83 17.38 -28.11
CA LEU A 304 6.09 18.49 -28.74
C LEU A 304 4.96 19.01 -27.83
N ARG A 305 4.35 18.13 -27.04
CA ARG A 305 3.32 18.47 -26.06
C ARG A 305 3.89 19.10 -24.78
N ALA A 306 5.20 19.03 -24.54
CA ALA A 306 5.81 19.46 -23.30
C ALA A 306 5.70 20.99 -23.09
N PRO A 307 5.74 21.49 -21.83
CA PRO A 307 5.53 22.92 -21.56
C PRO A 307 6.53 23.89 -22.22
N PHE A 308 7.71 23.42 -22.60
CA PHE A 308 8.77 24.24 -23.22
C PHE A 308 8.72 24.29 -24.77
N THR A 309 7.88 23.47 -25.40
CA THR A 309 7.61 23.44 -26.86
C THR A 309 6.18 23.85 -27.17
N ALA A 310 5.24 23.42 -26.31
CA ALA A 310 3.85 23.83 -26.24
C ALA A 310 3.07 23.76 -27.57
N PHE A 311 3.24 22.67 -28.34
CA PHE A 311 2.36 22.41 -29.49
C PHE A 311 0.94 22.07 -29.02
N THR A 312 -0.10 22.58 -29.69
CA THR A 312 -1.53 22.33 -29.40
C THR A 312 -2.01 21.00 -30.03
N PRO A 313 -3.20 20.46 -29.67
CA PRO A 313 -3.72 19.26 -30.34
C PRO A 313 -3.96 19.51 -31.83
N ASP A 314 -4.46 20.70 -32.15
CA ASP A 314 -4.81 21.12 -33.50
C ASP A 314 -3.54 21.29 -34.35
N GLU A 315 -2.52 21.98 -33.84
CA GLU A 315 -1.22 22.12 -34.51
C GLU A 315 -0.57 20.75 -34.81
N LEU A 316 -0.75 19.76 -33.93
CA LEU A 316 -0.23 18.40 -34.12
C LEU A 316 -1.06 17.61 -35.15
N ALA A 317 -2.37 17.86 -35.24
CA ALA A 317 -3.20 17.32 -36.30
C ALA A 317 -2.84 17.93 -37.66
N ASP A 318 -2.63 19.25 -37.72
CA ASP A 318 -2.18 19.97 -38.92
C ASP A 318 -0.83 19.42 -39.43
N ILE A 319 0.15 19.23 -38.55
CA ILE A 319 1.44 18.57 -38.89
C ILE A 319 1.20 17.16 -39.44
N ARG A 320 0.30 16.37 -38.85
CA ARG A 320 -0.01 15.00 -39.31
C ARG A 320 -0.80 14.97 -40.62
N LEU A 321 -1.51 16.05 -40.99
CA LEU A 321 -2.20 16.14 -42.27
C LEU A 321 -1.24 16.29 -43.45
N VAL A 322 -0.04 16.88 -43.24
CA VAL A 322 1.02 17.03 -44.24
C VAL A 322 1.47 15.69 -44.82
N ASP A 323 1.62 14.69 -43.94
CA ASP A 323 1.86 13.31 -44.34
C ASP A 323 1.34 12.35 -43.27
N LYS A 324 0.33 11.55 -43.65
CA LYS A 324 -0.35 10.60 -42.77
C LYS A 324 0.40 9.27 -42.66
N GLU A 325 1.14 8.89 -43.69
CA GLU A 325 1.78 7.57 -43.82
C GLU A 325 3.24 7.60 -43.34
N ALA A 326 3.89 8.77 -43.39
CA ALA A 326 5.24 8.96 -42.86
C ALA A 326 5.30 8.97 -41.32
N THR A 327 6.50 8.87 -40.75
CA THR A 327 6.70 9.09 -39.31
C THR A 327 6.38 10.53 -38.91
N LEU A 328 6.06 10.78 -37.63
CA LEU A 328 5.78 12.13 -37.14
C LEU A 328 6.96 13.09 -37.35
N TYR A 329 8.19 12.57 -37.34
CA TYR A 329 9.39 13.37 -37.63
C TYR A 329 9.50 13.77 -39.10
N GLU A 330 9.18 12.87 -40.03
CA GLU A 330 9.17 13.17 -41.47
C GLU A 330 8.04 14.16 -41.80
N ALA A 331 6.87 14.01 -41.15
CA ALA A 331 5.79 14.99 -41.25
C ALA A 331 6.22 16.38 -40.74
N LEU A 332 6.92 16.48 -39.60
CA LEU A 332 7.55 17.74 -39.14
C LEU A 332 8.59 18.28 -40.14
N ALA A 333 9.44 17.41 -40.70
CA ALA A 333 10.46 17.83 -41.65
C ALA A 333 9.85 18.43 -42.92
N LYS A 334 8.79 17.80 -43.45
CA LYS A 334 7.97 18.35 -44.55
C LYS A 334 7.28 19.65 -44.13
N ALA A 335 6.66 19.68 -42.95
CA ALA A 335 5.98 20.85 -42.40
C ALA A 335 6.89 22.07 -42.19
N SER A 336 8.21 21.86 -42.03
CA SER A 336 9.18 22.96 -41.93
C SER A 336 9.35 23.75 -43.23
N GLY A 337 9.07 23.13 -44.40
CA GLY A 337 9.37 23.69 -45.73
C GLY A 337 10.87 23.82 -46.05
N MET A 338 11.78 23.32 -45.20
CA MET A 338 13.22 23.43 -45.39
C MET A 338 13.82 22.17 -46.03
N GLU A 339 14.40 22.30 -47.23
CA GLU A 339 15.08 21.19 -47.94
C GLU A 339 16.10 20.44 -47.07
N LYS A 340 16.78 21.16 -46.16
CA LYS A 340 17.77 20.60 -45.23
C LYS A 340 17.19 19.45 -44.39
N TYR A 341 15.97 19.59 -43.88
CA TYR A 341 15.37 18.55 -43.04
C TYR A 341 14.68 17.47 -43.87
N ILE A 342 14.11 17.83 -45.02
CA ILE A 342 13.43 16.92 -45.95
C ILE A 342 14.42 15.88 -46.53
N ARG A 343 15.59 16.32 -47.03
CA ARG A 343 16.54 15.43 -47.74
C ARG A 343 17.35 14.47 -46.85
N ILE A 344 17.30 14.58 -45.53
CA ILE A 344 18.10 13.71 -44.63
C ILE A 344 17.57 12.27 -44.59
N TYR A 345 16.30 12.05 -44.91
CA TYR A 345 15.63 10.75 -44.79
C TYR A 345 15.23 10.13 -46.15
N ASP A 346 15.09 10.96 -47.19
CA ASP A 346 14.61 10.55 -48.52
C ASP A 346 15.68 9.80 -49.37
N SER A 347 16.86 9.52 -48.82
CA SER A 347 17.99 8.96 -49.57
C SER A 347 17.87 7.46 -49.90
N ASN A 348 16.77 6.79 -49.54
CA ASN A 348 16.57 5.34 -49.72
C ASN A 348 15.26 4.95 -50.42
N ILE A 349 14.43 5.89 -50.88
CA ILE A 349 13.24 5.57 -51.68
C ILE A 349 13.57 5.79 -53.16
N HIS A 350 13.88 4.69 -53.85
CA HIS A 350 13.74 4.63 -55.30
C HIS A 350 12.25 4.44 -55.66
N ASP A 351 11.80 5.26 -56.61
CA ASP A 351 10.48 5.31 -57.22
C ASP A 351 9.27 5.69 -56.33
N ASN A 352 8.46 6.58 -56.91
CA ASN A 352 7.16 7.05 -56.42
C ASN A 352 7.18 7.85 -55.10
N SER A 353 7.86 9.00 -55.11
CA SER A 353 7.40 10.12 -54.29
C SER A 353 5.96 10.47 -54.72
N THR A 354 4.97 10.15 -53.88
CA THR A 354 3.71 10.89 -53.88
C THR A 354 4.04 12.38 -53.83
N PRO A 355 3.44 13.23 -54.69
CA PRO A 355 3.59 14.66 -54.55
C PRO A 355 3.23 15.04 -53.11
N VAL A 356 4.04 15.92 -52.51
CA VAL A 356 3.51 16.74 -51.42
C VAL A 356 2.25 17.38 -51.98
N ASP A 357 1.11 17.22 -51.31
CA ASP A 357 -0.13 17.80 -51.80
C ASP A 357 0.00 19.32 -51.65
N ASP A 358 0.35 20.00 -52.76
CA ASP A 358 0.70 21.43 -52.85
C ASP A 358 -0.40 22.36 -52.31
N ASN A 359 -1.55 21.82 -51.92
CA ASN A 359 -2.69 22.50 -51.33
C ASN A 359 -2.69 22.56 -49.79
N ILE A 360 -1.83 21.81 -49.08
CA ILE A 360 -1.77 21.84 -47.61
C ILE A 360 -0.92 23.04 -47.15
N THR A 361 -1.54 24.22 -47.16
CA THR A 361 -0.96 25.45 -46.59
C THR A 361 -1.00 25.38 -45.07
N ILE A 362 0.15 25.13 -44.43
CA ILE A 362 0.32 25.20 -42.98
C ILE A 362 0.38 26.68 -42.55
N ASP A 363 -0.19 27.02 -41.39
CA ASP A 363 -0.07 28.37 -40.83
C ASP A 363 1.40 28.78 -40.64
N GLU A 364 1.74 30.02 -41.03
CA GLU A 364 3.11 30.54 -41.01
C GLU A 364 3.73 30.51 -39.60
N LYS A 365 2.92 30.68 -38.53
CA LYS A 365 3.41 30.62 -37.15
C LYS A 365 3.70 29.20 -36.74
N LEU A 366 2.86 28.24 -37.14
CA LEU A 366 3.11 26.81 -36.94
C LEU A 366 4.38 26.37 -37.68
N GLN A 367 4.56 26.77 -38.95
CA GLN A 367 5.80 26.50 -39.69
C GLN A 367 7.03 27.07 -38.97
N ALA A 368 6.98 28.34 -38.52
CA ALA A 368 8.08 28.96 -37.78
C ALA A 368 8.37 28.25 -36.43
N LYS A 369 7.33 27.74 -35.76
CA LYS A 369 7.43 26.96 -34.52
C LYS A 369 8.08 25.58 -34.75
N VAL A 370 7.72 24.91 -35.85
CA VAL A 370 8.35 23.65 -36.29
C VAL A 370 9.83 23.85 -36.62
N VAL A 371 10.17 24.87 -37.42
CA VAL A 371 11.56 25.22 -37.76
C VAL A 371 12.39 25.43 -36.48
N LYS A 372 11.90 26.28 -35.57
CA LYS A 372 12.58 26.57 -34.29
C LYS A 372 12.79 25.30 -33.46
N PHE A 373 11.81 24.39 -33.42
CA PHE A 373 11.97 23.12 -32.72
C PHE A 373 13.04 22.22 -33.36
N LEU A 374 13.05 22.09 -34.69
CA LEU A 374 14.04 21.26 -35.40
C LEU A 374 15.47 21.78 -35.22
N GLU A 375 15.69 23.10 -35.30
CA GLU A 375 16.99 23.74 -35.02
C GLU A 375 17.44 23.49 -33.56
N THR A 376 16.51 23.58 -32.61
CA THR A 376 16.78 23.35 -31.19
C THR A 376 17.15 21.89 -30.93
N LEU A 377 16.42 20.95 -31.54
CA LEU A 377 16.71 19.52 -31.47
C LEU A 377 18.08 19.20 -32.08
N GLU A 378 18.42 19.75 -33.25
CA GLU A 378 19.74 19.57 -33.86
C GLU A 378 20.88 20.07 -32.96
N ASN A 379 20.71 21.21 -32.28
CA ASN A 379 21.66 21.71 -31.28
C ASN A 379 21.83 20.74 -30.08
N TRP A 380 20.73 20.18 -29.56
CA TRP A 380 20.80 19.17 -28.49
C TRP A 380 21.49 17.87 -28.95
N ARG A 381 21.23 17.41 -30.18
CA ARG A 381 21.90 16.24 -30.78
C ARG A 381 23.39 16.47 -30.94
N ASN A 382 23.80 17.65 -31.40
CA ASN A 382 25.21 18.02 -31.50
C ASN A 382 25.92 18.04 -30.13
N LYS A 383 25.24 18.47 -29.06
CA LYS A 383 25.77 18.46 -27.68
C LYS A 383 25.96 17.04 -27.13
N ALA A 384 25.02 16.14 -27.41
CA ALA A 384 25.08 14.74 -26.99
C ALA A 384 26.29 13.96 -27.55
N LEU A 385 26.99 14.49 -28.57
CA LEU A 385 28.21 13.89 -29.13
C LEU A 385 29.46 14.11 -28.26
N TYR A 386 29.47 15.11 -27.36
CA TYR A 386 30.67 15.48 -26.60
C TYR A 386 30.44 15.75 -25.10
N MET A 387 29.19 15.88 -24.64
CA MET A 387 28.83 15.91 -23.22
C MET A 387 28.65 14.48 -22.68
N SER A 388 28.90 14.27 -21.38
CA SER A 388 28.43 13.05 -20.71
C SER A 388 26.90 13.08 -20.56
N THR A 389 26.27 11.92 -20.30
CA THR A 389 24.80 11.86 -20.22
C THR A 389 24.24 12.69 -19.07
N ASP A 390 24.94 12.79 -17.94
CA ASP A 390 24.53 13.62 -16.80
C ASP A 390 24.72 15.11 -17.06
N GLU A 391 25.83 15.53 -17.70
CA GLU A 391 26.03 16.90 -18.17
C GLU A 391 24.95 17.33 -19.17
N LEU A 392 24.62 16.45 -20.13
CA LEU A 392 23.55 16.68 -21.12
C LEU A 392 22.20 16.86 -20.43
N ILE A 393 21.86 16.02 -19.46
CA ILE A 393 20.60 16.15 -18.69
C ILE A 393 20.53 17.50 -17.97
N TRP A 394 21.61 17.91 -17.30
CA TRP A 394 21.63 19.19 -16.58
C TRP A 394 21.62 20.40 -17.52
N TYR A 395 22.25 20.27 -18.69
CA TYR A 395 22.13 21.25 -19.78
C TYR A 395 20.67 21.39 -20.22
N LEU A 396 19.98 20.29 -20.53
CA LEU A 396 18.59 20.30 -21.00
C LEU A 396 17.64 20.91 -19.95
N TYR A 397 17.84 20.62 -18.66
CA TYR A 397 17.09 21.23 -17.56
C TYR A 397 17.18 22.76 -17.51
N THR A 398 18.35 23.29 -17.89
CA THR A 398 18.66 24.72 -17.87
C THR A 398 18.18 25.40 -19.15
N ASP A 399 18.48 24.80 -20.30
CA ASP A 399 18.19 25.32 -21.66
C ASP A 399 16.68 25.38 -21.95
N THR A 400 15.93 24.36 -21.53
CA THR A 400 14.44 24.35 -21.62
C THR A 400 13.76 25.14 -20.50
N GLY A 401 14.48 25.51 -19.43
CA GLY A 401 13.90 26.03 -18.19
C GLY A 401 13.01 25.03 -17.43
N PHE A 402 12.89 23.77 -17.88
CA PHE A 402 11.89 22.82 -17.40
C PHE A 402 12.02 22.51 -15.89
N TYR A 403 13.23 22.48 -15.36
CA TYR A 403 13.47 22.24 -13.93
C TYR A 403 12.91 23.36 -13.04
N SER A 404 13.01 24.61 -13.49
CA SER A 404 12.40 25.76 -12.81
C SER A 404 10.87 25.76 -12.98
N PHE A 405 10.38 25.43 -14.18
CA PHE A 405 8.96 25.32 -14.47
C PHE A 405 8.26 24.30 -13.55
N VAL A 406 8.75 23.06 -13.47
CA VAL A 406 8.13 22.05 -12.60
C VAL A 406 8.25 22.39 -11.12
N GLY A 407 9.25 23.17 -10.72
CA GLY A 407 9.39 23.68 -9.35
C GLY A 407 8.32 24.70 -8.95
N ALA A 408 7.73 25.42 -9.90
CA ALA A 408 6.63 26.35 -9.67
C ALA A 408 5.23 25.69 -9.73
N MET A 409 5.15 24.41 -10.11
CA MET A 409 3.90 23.65 -10.14
C MET A 409 3.50 23.11 -8.75
N PRO A 410 2.24 22.69 -8.55
CA PRO A 410 1.85 21.90 -7.39
C PRO A 410 2.75 20.67 -7.21
N GLY A 411 3.24 20.47 -5.98
CA GLY A 411 4.24 19.46 -5.65
C GLY A 411 5.63 19.72 -6.24
N GLY A 412 5.98 20.96 -6.57
CA GLY A 412 7.19 21.28 -7.34
C GLY A 412 8.51 20.81 -6.74
N GLU A 413 8.63 20.77 -5.41
CA GLU A 413 9.79 20.17 -4.73
C GLU A 413 9.97 18.68 -5.07
N GLN A 414 8.87 17.94 -5.20
CA GLN A 414 8.84 16.51 -5.52
C GLN A 414 9.27 16.29 -6.97
N ARG A 415 8.76 17.13 -7.87
CA ARG A 415 9.09 17.09 -9.30
C ARG A 415 10.55 17.41 -9.54
N GLN A 416 11.08 18.45 -8.88
CA GLN A 416 12.50 18.75 -8.90
C GLN A 416 13.35 17.63 -8.26
N ALA A 417 12.90 17.00 -7.18
CA ALA A 417 13.59 15.86 -6.58
C ALA A 417 13.67 14.68 -7.57
N ASN A 418 12.58 14.37 -8.30
CA ASN A 418 12.56 13.35 -9.33
C ASN A 418 13.56 13.66 -10.46
N LEU A 419 13.61 14.90 -10.93
CA LEU A 419 14.59 15.34 -11.93
C LEU A 419 16.04 15.28 -11.42
N ARG A 420 16.31 15.69 -10.17
CA ARG A 420 17.65 15.52 -9.53
C ARG A 420 18.06 14.06 -9.48
N MET A 421 17.13 13.16 -9.17
CA MET A 421 17.41 11.73 -9.12
C MET A 421 17.68 11.14 -10.51
N LEU A 422 17.00 11.59 -11.58
CA LEU A 422 17.34 11.18 -12.95
C LEU A 422 18.78 11.56 -13.32
N PHE A 423 19.21 12.77 -12.97
CA PHE A 423 20.60 13.22 -13.12
C PHE A 423 21.58 12.35 -12.30
N GLU A 424 21.27 12.04 -11.03
CA GLU A 424 22.11 11.14 -10.23
C GLU A 424 22.23 9.73 -10.82
N GLN A 425 21.15 9.18 -11.41
CA GLN A 425 21.20 7.87 -12.07
C GLN A 425 22.08 7.90 -13.31
N ALA A 426 22.03 8.97 -14.12
CA ALA A 426 22.94 9.15 -15.25
C ALA A 426 24.40 9.25 -14.81
N ARG A 427 24.68 10.02 -13.75
CA ARG A 427 26.04 10.14 -13.20
C ARG A 427 26.58 8.81 -12.67
N LYS A 428 25.78 8.07 -11.89
CA LYS A 428 26.14 6.72 -11.40
C LYS A 428 26.33 5.73 -12.56
N PHE A 429 25.64 5.92 -13.68
CA PHE A 429 25.81 5.11 -14.89
C PHE A 429 27.13 5.41 -15.61
N GLU A 430 27.50 6.68 -15.78
CA GLU A 430 28.77 7.10 -16.42
C GLU A 430 30.03 6.74 -15.59
N GLU A 431 29.86 6.54 -14.27
CA GLU A 431 30.88 5.94 -13.39
C GLU A 431 31.12 4.44 -13.67
N THR A 432 30.25 3.77 -14.43
CA THR A 432 30.43 2.36 -14.85
C THR A 432 31.25 2.21 -16.15
N SER A 433 31.46 0.98 -16.59
CA SER A 433 32.14 0.66 -17.85
C SER A 433 31.34 1.02 -19.11
N TYR A 434 30.05 1.39 -18.98
CA TYR A 434 29.19 1.80 -20.09
C TYR A 434 28.94 3.30 -20.02
N ARG A 435 29.01 3.97 -21.17
CA ARG A 435 28.93 5.44 -21.27
C ARG A 435 28.06 5.91 -22.43
N GLY A 436 27.58 7.15 -22.35
CA GLY A 436 26.88 7.84 -23.41
C GLY A 436 25.39 7.50 -23.55
N LEU A 437 24.68 8.42 -24.21
CA LEU A 437 23.22 8.52 -24.25
C LEU A 437 22.51 7.21 -24.65
N PHE A 438 22.89 6.59 -25.77
CA PHE A 438 22.30 5.34 -26.25
C PHE A 438 22.38 4.21 -25.21
N ASN A 439 23.53 4.07 -24.54
CA ASN A 439 23.73 3.03 -23.53
C ASN A 439 22.91 3.34 -22.26
N PHE A 440 22.79 4.61 -21.88
CA PHE A 440 21.94 5.03 -20.77
C PHE A 440 20.45 4.78 -21.04
N ILE A 441 19.95 5.11 -22.23
CA ILE A 441 18.55 4.82 -22.64
C ILE A 441 18.28 3.31 -22.58
N ASN A 442 19.20 2.50 -23.09
CA ASN A 442 19.11 1.04 -23.03
C ASN A 442 19.22 0.46 -21.60
N PHE A 443 19.97 1.12 -20.71
CA PHE A 443 20.04 0.77 -19.29
C PHE A 443 18.70 1.08 -18.60
N ILE A 444 18.14 2.27 -18.81
CA ILE A 444 16.84 2.66 -18.28
C ILE A 444 15.71 1.76 -18.82
N SER A 445 15.69 1.45 -20.12
CA SER A 445 14.67 0.55 -20.69
C SER A 445 14.78 -0.87 -20.11
N LYS A 446 15.99 -1.40 -19.94
CA LYS A 446 16.22 -2.68 -19.25
C LYS A 446 15.75 -2.65 -17.80
N ILE A 447 15.97 -1.57 -17.05
CA ILE A 447 15.49 -1.48 -15.65
C ILE A 447 13.95 -1.47 -15.62
N LYS A 448 13.30 -0.65 -16.45
CA LYS A 448 11.82 -0.60 -16.57
C LYS A 448 11.21 -1.99 -16.81
N VAL A 449 11.90 -2.86 -17.55
CA VAL A 449 11.43 -4.23 -17.88
C VAL A 449 11.85 -5.27 -16.83
N SER A 450 13.06 -5.19 -16.26
CA SER A 450 13.69 -6.34 -15.56
C SER A 450 13.76 -6.27 -14.03
N GLN A 451 13.78 -5.08 -13.42
CA GLN A 451 13.98 -4.95 -11.95
C GLN A 451 12.76 -4.38 -11.21
N GLY A 452 11.71 -4.02 -11.94
CA GLY A 452 10.66 -3.16 -11.42
C GLY A 452 11.04 -1.68 -11.53
N ASP A 453 10.03 -0.84 -11.38
CA ASP A 453 10.18 0.61 -11.41
C ASP A 453 11.07 1.09 -10.24
N MET A 454 11.77 2.21 -10.38
CA MET A 454 12.48 2.79 -9.23
C MET A 454 11.49 3.47 -8.28
N GLY A 455 11.83 3.56 -6.99
CA GLY A 455 11.10 4.45 -6.07
C GLY A 455 11.27 5.91 -6.49
N SER A 456 10.24 6.73 -6.35
CA SER A 456 10.33 8.18 -6.57
C SER A 456 11.34 8.83 -5.62
N ALA A 457 11.82 10.03 -5.97
CA ALA A 457 12.74 10.76 -5.12
C ALA A 457 12.02 11.17 -3.82
N LYS A 458 12.73 11.24 -2.70
CA LYS A 458 12.13 11.52 -1.40
C LYS A 458 12.43 12.96 -1.01
N ILE A 459 11.39 13.80 -0.84
CA ILE A 459 11.56 15.15 -0.25
C ILE A 459 11.73 15.02 1.27
N LEU A 460 10.72 14.44 1.92
CA LEU A 460 10.63 14.32 3.37
C LEU A 460 11.59 13.22 3.83
N GLY A 461 12.51 13.57 4.73
CA GLY A 461 13.43 12.63 5.35
C GLY A 461 12.72 11.69 6.32
N GLU A 462 13.24 10.48 6.50
CA GLU A 462 12.69 9.50 7.44
C GLU A 462 12.56 10.07 8.87
N ASN A 463 13.43 11.01 9.26
CA ASN A 463 13.46 11.61 10.60
C ASN A 463 12.43 12.72 10.84
N GLU A 464 11.62 13.09 9.84
CA GLU A 464 10.61 14.14 9.98
C GLU A 464 9.34 13.66 10.69
N ASN A 465 8.42 14.59 11.00
CA ASN A 465 7.18 14.27 11.69
C ASN A 465 6.10 13.75 10.72
N VAL A 466 6.28 12.52 10.25
CA VAL A 466 5.51 11.90 9.17
C VAL A 466 5.06 10.48 9.54
N VAL A 467 3.85 10.10 9.14
CA VAL A 467 3.35 8.72 9.27
C VAL A 467 4.13 7.85 8.29
N ARG A 468 4.75 6.77 8.79
CA ARG A 468 5.63 5.92 7.98
C ARG A 468 4.88 4.74 7.39
N ILE A 469 4.91 4.56 6.07
CA ILE A 469 4.39 3.35 5.40
C ILE A 469 5.57 2.48 4.95
N MET A 470 5.62 1.25 5.44
CA MET A 470 6.69 0.30 5.10
C MET A 470 6.21 -1.14 5.05
N SER A 471 7.02 -2.01 4.44
CA SER A 471 6.73 -3.44 4.47
C SER A 471 7.11 -4.05 5.82
N ILE A 472 6.37 -5.09 6.24
CA ILE A 472 6.69 -5.84 7.48
C ILE A 472 8.15 -6.32 7.50
N HIS A 473 8.69 -6.68 6.33
CA HIS A 473 10.09 -7.08 6.18
C HIS A 473 11.10 -5.97 6.49
N LYS A 474 10.78 -4.71 6.15
CA LYS A 474 11.62 -3.54 6.48
C LYS A 474 11.50 -3.12 7.95
N SER A 475 10.35 -3.40 8.58
CA SER A 475 10.13 -3.10 10.00
C SER A 475 10.88 -4.01 10.98
N LYS A 476 11.44 -5.14 10.52
CA LYS A 476 12.15 -6.10 11.38
C LYS A 476 13.35 -5.44 12.07
N GLY A 477 13.34 -5.47 13.40
CA GLY A 477 14.31 -4.78 14.26
C GLY A 477 13.80 -3.46 14.83
N LEU A 478 13.00 -2.72 14.06
CA LEU A 478 12.37 -1.46 14.49
C LEU A 478 11.25 -1.69 15.53
N GLU A 479 10.78 -0.59 16.13
CA GLU A 479 9.68 -0.51 17.08
C GLU A 479 9.00 0.87 17.00
N PHE A 480 7.68 0.91 17.19
CA PHE A 480 6.87 2.12 17.05
C PHE A 480 5.81 2.19 18.16
N PRO A 481 5.53 3.37 18.74
CA PRO A 481 4.45 3.53 19.73
C PRO A 481 3.10 3.00 19.24
N VAL A 482 2.71 3.38 18.01
CA VAL A 482 1.46 2.95 17.36
C VAL A 482 1.79 2.20 16.07
N VAL A 483 1.17 1.03 15.89
CA VAL A 483 1.28 0.22 14.66
C VAL A 483 -0.11 -0.08 14.11
N PHE A 484 -0.32 0.32 12.85
CA PHE A 484 -1.37 -0.23 12.00
C PHE A 484 -0.82 -1.43 11.22
N LEU A 485 -1.52 -2.56 11.23
CA LEU A 485 -1.29 -3.65 10.29
C LEU A 485 -2.47 -3.70 9.31
N SER A 486 -2.21 -3.26 8.08
CA SER A 486 -3.24 -3.11 7.04
C SER A 486 -3.10 -4.14 5.93
N GLY A 487 -4.21 -4.41 5.26
CA GLY A 487 -4.38 -5.44 4.26
C GLY A 487 -4.53 -6.84 4.85
N CYS A 488 -5.07 -6.99 6.08
CA CYS A 488 -5.23 -8.32 6.70
C CYS A 488 -6.15 -9.25 5.89
N GLY A 489 -7.08 -8.70 5.11
CA GLY A 489 -7.96 -9.45 4.19
C GLY A 489 -7.28 -9.89 2.88
N LYS A 490 -6.08 -9.38 2.58
CA LYS A 490 -5.36 -9.65 1.32
C LYS A 490 -4.85 -11.09 1.27
N GLY A 491 -5.18 -11.80 0.18
CA GLY A 491 -4.76 -13.19 -0.03
C GLY A 491 -3.23 -13.37 -0.04
N PHE A 492 -2.75 -14.46 0.57
CA PHE A 492 -1.34 -14.86 0.52
C PHE A 492 -0.89 -15.13 -0.92
N ASN A 493 0.32 -14.67 -1.28
CA ASN A 493 0.85 -14.91 -2.61
C ASN A 493 1.41 -16.33 -2.75
N LEU A 494 0.65 -17.19 -3.41
CA LEU A 494 1.02 -18.58 -3.71
C LEU A 494 1.26 -18.83 -5.22
N GLN A 495 1.51 -17.78 -6.01
CA GLN A 495 1.69 -17.88 -7.47
C GLN A 495 2.84 -18.82 -7.87
N ASP A 496 3.90 -18.93 -7.05
CA ASP A 496 5.01 -19.85 -7.28
C ASP A 496 4.59 -21.32 -7.35
N LEU A 497 3.50 -21.70 -6.67
CA LEU A 497 2.95 -23.06 -6.71
C LEU A 497 2.33 -23.42 -8.06
N ASN A 498 1.94 -22.42 -8.86
CA ASN A 498 1.20 -22.61 -10.11
C ASN A 498 2.09 -22.58 -11.37
N LYS A 499 3.41 -22.41 -11.20
CA LYS A 499 4.38 -22.49 -12.30
C LYS A 499 4.46 -23.93 -12.84
N ASN A 500 4.75 -24.07 -14.14
CA ASN A 500 4.98 -25.39 -14.75
C ASN A 500 6.19 -26.08 -14.07
N ILE A 501 7.26 -25.28 -13.96
CA ILE A 501 8.52 -25.39 -13.19
C ILE A 501 8.41 -25.13 -11.68
N ILE A 502 8.27 -26.13 -10.78
CA ILE A 502 8.45 -25.92 -9.33
C ILE A 502 9.82 -26.40 -8.86
N LEU A 503 10.50 -25.62 -8.02
CA LEU A 503 11.80 -25.91 -7.43
C LEU A 503 11.72 -25.93 -5.90
N HIS A 504 12.42 -26.86 -5.26
CA HIS A 504 12.55 -26.96 -3.81
C HIS A 504 14.01 -27.22 -3.41
N GLN A 505 14.53 -26.49 -2.44
CA GLN A 505 15.96 -26.46 -2.12
C GLN A 505 16.54 -27.85 -1.75
N GLU A 506 15.75 -28.71 -1.13
CA GLU A 506 16.18 -30.05 -0.67
C GLU A 506 15.55 -31.21 -1.46
N LEU A 507 14.40 -30.97 -2.11
CA LEU A 507 13.62 -32.02 -2.78
C LEU A 507 13.75 -31.99 -4.31
N GLY A 508 14.54 -31.06 -4.85
CA GLY A 508 14.83 -30.97 -6.29
C GLY A 508 13.78 -30.16 -7.05
N PHE A 509 13.20 -30.75 -8.10
CA PHE A 509 12.24 -30.07 -8.97
C PHE A 509 11.04 -30.96 -9.31
N GLY A 510 9.89 -30.31 -9.51
CA GLY A 510 8.61 -30.95 -9.81
C GLY A 510 8.02 -30.32 -11.07
N PRO A 511 8.21 -30.93 -12.26
CA PRO A 511 7.64 -30.46 -13.50
C PRO A 511 6.20 -30.98 -13.68
N ASP A 512 5.45 -30.38 -14.59
CA ASP A 512 4.34 -31.08 -15.22
C ASP A 512 4.87 -32.18 -16.14
N TYR A 513 4.10 -33.25 -16.29
CA TYR A 513 4.25 -34.15 -17.42
C TYR A 513 3.79 -33.40 -18.67
N VAL A 514 4.51 -33.56 -19.78
CA VAL A 514 4.19 -32.96 -21.08
C VAL A 514 4.39 -34.01 -22.15
N ASP A 515 3.32 -34.32 -22.90
CA ASP A 515 3.36 -35.16 -24.09
C ASP A 515 3.06 -34.26 -25.30
N HIS A 516 4.10 -33.99 -26.08
CA HIS A 516 4.03 -33.08 -27.23
C HIS A 516 3.26 -33.68 -28.43
N GLU A 517 3.21 -35.01 -28.55
CA GLU A 517 2.47 -35.68 -29.63
C GLU A 517 0.96 -35.61 -29.37
N LYS A 518 0.55 -35.93 -28.13
CA LYS A 518 -0.86 -35.88 -27.71
C LYS A 518 -1.32 -34.48 -27.30
N ARG A 519 -0.39 -33.52 -27.16
CA ARG A 519 -0.61 -32.14 -26.68
C ARG A 519 -1.29 -32.08 -25.31
N ILE A 520 -0.98 -33.03 -24.42
CA ILE A 520 -1.50 -33.06 -23.05
C ILE A 520 -0.41 -32.65 -22.06
N SER A 521 -0.81 -31.99 -20.98
CA SER A 521 0.04 -31.71 -19.83
C SER A 521 -0.75 -31.79 -18.53
N TYR A 522 -0.13 -32.32 -17.48
CA TYR A 522 -0.74 -32.47 -16.15
C TYR A 522 0.35 -32.55 -15.06
N PRO A 523 0.05 -32.13 -13.82
CA PRO A 523 1.03 -32.13 -12.74
C PRO A 523 1.47 -33.55 -12.35
N THR A 524 2.79 -33.76 -12.26
CA THR A 524 3.34 -35.02 -11.74
C THR A 524 3.07 -35.20 -10.25
N MET A 525 3.09 -36.45 -9.77
CA MET A 525 3.04 -36.75 -8.32
C MET A 525 4.16 -36.03 -7.54
N ALA A 526 5.37 -35.94 -8.12
CA ALA A 526 6.47 -35.16 -7.55
C ALA A 526 6.10 -33.68 -7.40
N LYS A 527 5.52 -33.06 -8.45
CA LYS A 527 5.03 -31.68 -8.39
C LYS A 527 3.94 -31.48 -7.34
N GLN A 528 3.02 -32.42 -7.16
CA GLN A 528 1.99 -32.33 -6.11
C GLN A 528 2.58 -32.41 -4.70
N ALA A 529 3.55 -33.31 -4.47
CA ALA A 529 4.28 -33.38 -3.19
C ALA A 529 5.04 -32.08 -2.90
N LEU A 530 5.74 -31.50 -3.89
CA LEU A 530 6.40 -30.21 -3.75
C LEU A 530 5.40 -29.07 -3.51
N ARG A 531 4.25 -29.04 -4.19
CA ARG A 531 3.19 -28.05 -3.97
C ARG A 531 2.72 -28.05 -2.52
N TYR A 532 2.51 -29.23 -1.95
CA TYR A 532 2.11 -29.36 -0.53
C TYR A 532 3.20 -28.84 0.41
N GLN A 533 4.45 -29.29 0.24
CA GLN A 533 5.56 -28.87 1.10
C GLN A 533 5.84 -27.36 1.03
N ILE A 534 5.94 -26.80 -0.18
CA ILE A 534 6.18 -25.37 -0.37
C ILE A 534 5.01 -24.55 0.17
N LYS A 535 3.75 -24.99 -0.01
CA LYS A 535 2.60 -24.31 0.60
C LYS A 535 2.72 -24.27 2.13
N LYS A 536 3.08 -25.38 2.78
CA LYS A 536 3.28 -25.48 4.24
C LYS A 536 4.39 -24.52 4.72
N GLU A 537 5.50 -24.46 4.00
CA GLU A 537 6.62 -23.56 4.30
C GLU A 537 6.28 -22.08 4.07
N SER A 538 5.60 -21.75 2.97
CA SER A 538 5.15 -20.38 2.69
C SER A 538 4.16 -19.90 3.74
N LEU A 539 3.17 -20.71 4.14
CA LEU A 539 2.24 -20.34 5.21
C LEU A 539 2.94 -20.25 6.57
N SER A 540 3.96 -21.06 6.83
CA SER A 540 4.80 -20.94 8.04
C SER A 540 5.66 -19.68 8.04
N GLU A 541 6.12 -19.20 6.88
CA GLU A 541 6.76 -17.90 6.74
C GLU A 541 5.75 -16.75 6.93
N GLU A 542 4.55 -16.81 6.34
CA GLU A 542 3.50 -15.80 6.55
C GLU A 542 3.07 -15.73 8.03
N MET A 543 3.00 -16.86 8.74
CA MET A 543 2.75 -16.91 10.20
C MET A 543 3.80 -16.13 11.00
N ARG A 544 5.08 -16.26 10.62
CA ARG A 544 6.19 -15.48 11.22
C ARG A 544 6.21 -14.03 10.78
N ILE A 545 5.75 -13.71 9.57
CA ILE A 545 5.57 -12.33 9.12
C ILE A 545 4.49 -11.64 9.96
N LEU A 546 3.36 -12.30 10.23
CA LEU A 546 2.35 -11.80 11.17
C LEU A 546 2.97 -11.57 12.57
N TYR A 547 3.74 -12.53 13.08
CA TYR A 547 4.44 -12.39 14.37
C TYR A 547 5.38 -11.18 14.41
N VAL A 548 6.17 -10.96 13.36
CA VAL A 548 7.03 -9.77 13.23
C VAL A 548 6.19 -8.49 13.24
N ALA A 549 5.08 -8.44 12.51
CA ALA A 549 4.22 -7.26 12.44
C ALA A 549 3.65 -6.87 13.81
N LEU A 550 2.98 -7.80 14.51
CA LEU A 550 2.33 -7.49 15.78
C LEU A 550 3.36 -7.10 16.86
N THR A 551 4.55 -7.72 16.84
CA THR A 551 5.67 -7.40 17.76
C THR A 551 6.45 -6.12 17.43
N ARG A 552 6.00 -5.32 16.44
CA ARG A 552 6.54 -3.95 16.23
C ARG A 552 5.92 -2.93 17.18
N ALA A 553 4.70 -3.20 17.66
CA ALA A 553 3.95 -2.26 18.50
C ALA A 553 4.54 -2.15 19.90
N LYS A 554 4.64 -0.92 20.41
CA LYS A 554 5.00 -0.67 21.81
C LYS A 554 3.78 -0.43 22.69
N GLU A 555 2.82 0.38 22.23
CA GLU A 555 1.73 0.86 23.08
C GLU A 555 0.33 0.58 22.52
N LYS A 556 0.10 0.77 21.21
CA LYS A 556 -1.19 0.52 20.54
C LYS A 556 -0.97 -0.27 19.25
N LEU A 557 -1.86 -1.22 19.00
CA LEU A 557 -1.88 -2.08 17.82
C LEU A 557 -3.29 -1.99 17.22
N ILE A 558 -3.38 -1.68 15.93
CA ILE A 558 -4.66 -1.59 15.20
C ILE A 558 -4.53 -2.46 13.95
N LEU A 559 -5.50 -3.33 13.73
CA LEU A 559 -5.54 -4.28 12.63
C LEU A 559 -6.67 -3.88 11.68
N THR A 560 -6.39 -3.77 10.39
CA THR A 560 -7.40 -3.45 9.38
C THR A 560 -7.42 -4.48 8.25
N GLY A 561 -8.60 -4.75 7.72
CA GLY A 561 -8.77 -5.62 6.55
C GLY A 561 -10.19 -5.64 6.01
N THR A 562 -10.32 -6.16 4.80
CA THR A 562 -11.57 -6.14 4.03
C THR A 562 -12.11 -7.55 3.83
N VAL A 563 -13.42 -7.74 3.98
CA VAL A 563 -14.15 -8.96 3.60
C VAL A 563 -15.18 -8.63 2.52
N LYS A 564 -15.64 -9.65 1.79
CA LYS A 564 -16.77 -9.49 0.87
C LYS A 564 -18.06 -9.27 1.66
N ASN A 565 -18.38 -10.30 2.46
CA ASN A 565 -19.55 -10.42 3.29
C ASN A 565 -19.10 -10.73 4.73
N ALA A 566 -19.54 -9.94 5.71
CA ALA A 566 -19.08 -10.05 7.09
C ALA A 566 -19.82 -11.16 7.84
N SER A 567 -21.13 -11.28 7.68
CA SER A 567 -21.93 -12.31 8.37
C SER A 567 -21.47 -13.73 8.00
N THR A 568 -21.30 -14.01 6.70
CA THR A 568 -20.77 -15.30 6.21
C THR A 568 -19.34 -15.58 6.72
N SER A 569 -18.53 -14.54 6.88
CA SER A 569 -17.17 -14.67 7.42
C SER A 569 -17.19 -14.96 8.92
N LEU A 570 -18.03 -14.26 9.69
CA LEU A 570 -18.22 -14.44 11.13
C LEU A 570 -18.71 -15.84 11.48
N THR A 571 -19.76 -16.35 10.82
CA THR A 571 -20.29 -17.69 11.08
C THR A 571 -19.20 -18.74 10.93
N ARG A 572 -18.45 -18.69 9.81
CA ARG A 572 -17.34 -19.60 9.54
C ARG A 572 -16.17 -19.46 10.52
N TRP A 573 -15.90 -18.26 11.03
CA TRP A 573 -14.88 -18.06 12.06
C TRP A 573 -15.35 -18.58 13.44
N LYS A 574 -16.64 -18.50 13.75
CA LYS A 574 -17.27 -19.10 14.94
C LYS A 574 -17.24 -20.64 14.87
N GLU A 575 -17.55 -21.24 13.72
CA GLU A 575 -17.35 -22.68 13.51
C GLU A 575 -15.91 -23.11 13.79
N TYR A 576 -14.92 -22.38 13.25
CA TYR A 576 -13.51 -22.70 13.45
C TYR A 576 -13.05 -22.51 14.89
N SER A 577 -13.62 -21.53 15.62
CA SER A 577 -13.30 -21.26 17.02
C SER A 577 -13.91 -22.31 17.97
N MET A 578 -15.07 -22.89 17.63
CA MET A 578 -15.76 -23.90 18.43
C MET A 578 -15.14 -25.31 18.35
N ILE A 579 -14.44 -25.66 17.26
CA ILE A 579 -13.88 -27.02 17.06
C ILE A 579 -12.87 -27.42 18.16
N ASN A 580 -12.08 -26.48 18.67
CA ASN A 580 -11.15 -26.71 19.77
C ASN A 580 -10.85 -25.40 20.52
N SER A 581 -11.25 -25.33 21.78
CA SER A 581 -11.10 -24.16 22.64
C SER A 581 -9.67 -23.87 23.09
N GLU A 582 -8.76 -24.86 23.06
CA GLU A 582 -7.36 -24.66 23.42
C GLU A 582 -6.54 -24.12 22.24
N LYS A 583 -6.64 -24.76 21.07
CA LYS A 583 -5.81 -24.45 19.88
C LYS A 583 -6.52 -24.80 18.58
N ILE A 584 -6.43 -23.92 17.58
CA ILE A 584 -7.08 -24.12 16.29
C ILE A 584 -6.34 -25.21 15.50
N PRO A 585 -7.03 -26.25 14.98
CA PRO A 585 -6.38 -27.33 14.24
C PRO A 585 -5.58 -26.85 13.02
N SER A 586 -4.35 -27.36 12.85
CA SER A 586 -3.43 -26.98 11.78
C SER A 586 -4.05 -27.06 10.38
N TYR A 587 -4.95 -28.01 10.13
CA TYR A 587 -5.60 -28.18 8.82
C TYR A 587 -6.51 -26.99 8.45
N ILE A 588 -7.06 -26.27 9.45
CA ILE A 588 -7.83 -25.04 9.24
C ILE A 588 -6.87 -23.90 8.91
N ILE A 589 -5.79 -23.75 9.68
CA ILE A 589 -4.76 -22.73 9.44
C ILE A 589 -4.14 -22.89 8.03
N LEU A 590 -3.89 -24.13 7.57
CA LEU A 590 -3.43 -24.46 6.21
C LEU A 590 -4.46 -24.22 5.09
N LYS A 591 -5.75 -24.12 5.43
CA LYS A 591 -6.83 -23.68 4.52
C LYS A 591 -6.99 -22.16 4.49
N GLY A 592 -6.52 -21.46 5.53
CA GLY A 592 -6.54 -20.00 5.65
C GLY A 592 -5.89 -19.30 4.44
N ARG A 593 -6.54 -18.23 3.97
CA ARG A 593 -6.20 -17.53 2.73
C ARG A 593 -5.49 -16.19 2.95
N ASN A 594 -5.68 -15.57 4.11
CA ASN A 594 -5.16 -14.26 4.50
C ASN A 594 -4.98 -14.21 6.04
N PHE A 595 -4.61 -13.05 6.60
CA PHE A 595 -4.41 -12.94 8.05
C PHE A 595 -5.72 -12.92 8.87
N LEU A 596 -6.84 -12.39 8.33
CA LEU A 596 -8.14 -12.44 9.02
C LEU A 596 -8.59 -13.89 9.28
N GLU A 597 -8.35 -14.80 8.34
CA GLU A 597 -8.64 -16.24 8.46
C GLU A 597 -7.85 -16.94 9.59
N TRP A 598 -6.85 -16.29 10.17
CA TRP A 598 -6.11 -16.78 11.33
C TRP A 598 -6.44 -15.98 12.59
N ILE A 599 -6.56 -14.66 12.48
CA ILE A 599 -6.77 -13.75 13.62
C ILE A 599 -8.21 -13.85 14.15
N CYS A 600 -9.22 -13.75 13.29
CA CYS A 600 -10.62 -13.66 13.75
C CYS A 600 -11.07 -14.94 14.49
N PRO A 601 -10.82 -16.17 13.99
CA PRO A 601 -11.13 -17.40 14.72
C PRO A 601 -10.44 -17.52 16.09
N ALA A 602 -9.27 -16.89 16.26
CA ALA A 602 -8.59 -16.86 17.56
C ALA A 602 -9.21 -15.84 18.51
N LEU A 603 -9.48 -14.60 18.05
CA LEU A 603 -10.04 -13.53 18.88
C LEU A 603 -11.47 -13.82 19.36
N ILE A 604 -12.31 -14.42 18.52
CA ILE A 604 -13.72 -14.75 18.85
C ILE A 604 -13.84 -15.82 19.96
N GLN A 605 -12.76 -16.51 20.34
CA GLN A 605 -12.77 -17.43 21.50
C GLN A 605 -12.85 -16.72 22.87
N ASN A 606 -12.75 -15.39 22.93
CA ASN A 606 -12.73 -14.63 24.17
C ASN A 606 -13.51 -13.32 24.01
N GLU A 607 -14.54 -13.16 24.85
CA GLU A 607 -15.42 -11.98 24.86
C GLU A 607 -14.66 -10.65 24.95
N GLU A 608 -13.58 -10.56 25.73
CA GLU A 608 -12.78 -9.33 25.87
C GLU A 608 -12.17 -8.90 24.53
N TYR A 609 -11.75 -9.87 23.70
CA TYR A 609 -11.18 -9.60 22.38
C TYR A 609 -12.26 -9.45 21.29
N GLU A 610 -13.37 -10.16 21.38
CA GLU A 610 -14.52 -10.00 20.45
C GLU A 610 -15.10 -8.58 20.51
N HIS A 611 -15.17 -7.97 21.70
CA HIS A 611 -15.61 -6.57 21.87
C HIS A 611 -14.69 -5.52 21.19
N ASN A 612 -13.43 -5.87 20.87
CA ASN A 612 -12.53 -4.97 20.14
C ASN A 612 -12.62 -5.14 18.61
N ILE A 613 -13.58 -5.93 18.11
CA ILE A 613 -13.85 -6.11 16.68
C ILE A 613 -14.93 -5.12 16.23
N THR A 614 -14.61 -4.23 15.30
CA THR A 614 -15.57 -3.31 14.67
C THR A 614 -15.81 -3.70 13.22
N ILE A 615 -17.06 -3.74 12.79
CA ILE A 615 -17.43 -3.96 11.39
C ILE A 615 -17.93 -2.64 10.81
N TRP A 616 -17.47 -2.34 9.59
CA TRP A 616 -17.75 -1.10 8.87
C TRP A 616 -18.34 -1.43 7.50
N ASN A 617 -19.34 -0.65 7.08
CA ASN A 617 -19.95 -0.79 5.76
C ASN A 617 -19.28 0.16 4.77
N LYS A 618 -18.99 -0.32 3.55
CA LYS A 618 -18.42 0.48 2.45
C LYS A 618 -19.09 1.85 2.24
N GLY A 619 -20.41 1.92 2.41
CA GLY A 619 -21.19 3.17 2.31
C GLY A 619 -20.70 4.31 3.22
N GLN A 620 -20.13 3.99 4.39
CA GLN A 620 -19.62 4.95 5.38
C GLN A 620 -18.34 5.69 4.91
N PHE A 621 -17.72 5.26 3.81
CA PHE A 621 -16.49 5.84 3.26
C PHE A 621 -16.70 6.63 1.95
N LYS A 622 -17.96 6.89 1.56
CA LYS A 622 -18.29 7.83 0.48
C LYS A 622 -17.95 9.26 0.92
N ILE A 623 -17.41 10.07 0.01
CA ILE A 623 -17.14 11.49 0.27
C ILE A 623 -18.44 12.25 0.05
N GLU A 624 -19.01 12.84 1.09
CA GLU A 624 -20.05 13.85 0.92
C GLU A 624 -19.41 15.12 0.33
N ASN A 625 -19.93 15.56 -0.82
CA ASN A 625 -19.49 16.79 -1.46
C ASN A 625 -19.90 17.99 -0.58
N ALA A 626 -18.94 18.61 0.10
CA ALA A 626 -19.15 19.79 0.92
C ALA A 626 -19.50 21.03 0.07
N LYS A 627 -20.76 21.12 -0.39
CA LYS A 627 -21.30 22.29 -1.12
C LYS A 627 -22.83 22.35 -1.25
N GLU A 628 -23.59 22.25 -0.15
CA GLU A 628 -25.01 22.65 -0.17
C GLU A 628 -25.56 23.27 1.14
N THR A 629 -24.77 24.11 1.81
CA THR A 629 -25.26 25.01 2.88
C THR A 629 -24.65 26.40 2.76
N ASN A 630 -25.13 27.19 1.80
CA ASN A 630 -24.92 28.64 1.76
C ASN A 630 -26.01 29.34 0.94
N ASN A 631 -27.16 29.63 1.56
CA ASN A 631 -27.92 30.87 1.39
C ASN A 631 -29.16 30.90 2.29
N ALA A 632 -29.24 31.92 3.17
CA ALA A 632 -30.41 32.35 3.98
C ALA A 632 -30.92 31.34 5.05
N GLU A 633 -31.22 31.71 6.31
CA GLU A 633 -31.36 33.02 6.96
C GLU A 633 -30.68 33.08 8.35
N ASN A 634 -30.40 34.30 8.84
CA ASN A 634 -29.94 34.54 10.21
C ASN A 634 -31.09 34.40 11.22
N VAL A 635 -31.08 33.35 12.05
CA VAL A 635 -31.67 33.38 13.41
C VAL A 635 -30.71 32.71 14.39
N ASN A 636 -30.43 33.37 15.51
CA ASN A 636 -29.61 32.81 16.59
C ASN A 636 -30.25 31.53 17.13
N ASN A 637 -29.47 30.44 17.26
CA ASN A 637 -29.70 29.42 18.28
C ASN A 637 -28.40 28.69 18.64
N SER A 638 -27.79 29.12 19.73
CA SER A 638 -26.53 28.60 20.28
C SER A 638 -26.67 27.30 21.09
N ASP A 639 -27.70 26.50 20.83
CA ASP A 639 -28.13 25.39 21.71
C ASP A 639 -28.15 23.99 21.05
N ASN A 640 -27.75 23.84 19.78
CA ASN A 640 -27.95 22.60 19.02
C ASN A 640 -26.69 21.76 18.69
N ILE A 641 -25.58 21.93 19.43
CA ILE A 641 -24.39 21.06 19.31
C ILE A 641 -24.33 19.97 20.41
N ASN A 642 -25.20 20.04 21.43
CA ASN A 642 -25.20 19.10 22.56
C ASN A 642 -26.19 17.91 22.45
N ASN A 643 -26.81 17.68 21.27
CA ASN A 643 -27.83 16.63 21.10
C ASN A 643 -27.52 15.57 20.02
N ALA A 644 -26.27 15.49 19.53
CA ALA A 644 -25.80 14.43 18.63
C ALA A 644 -24.92 13.37 19.34
N CYS A 645 -24.94 13.31 20.67
CA CYS A 645 -24.21 12.34 21.50
C CYS A 645 -25.08 11.60 22.53
N ASN A 646 -26.41 11.62 22.38
CA ASN A 646 -27.35 10.86 23.21
C ASN A 646 -28.52 10.32 22.37
N THR A 647 -28.22 9.34 21.53
CA THR A 647 -29.19 8.32 21.12
C THR A 647 -28.56 6.98 21.46
N ASP A 648 -29.11 6.27 22.44
CA ASP A 648 -28.55 5.01 22.91
C ASP A 648 -28.45 4.00 21.76
N ASN A 649 -27.29 3.33 21.63
CA ASN A 649 -27.09 2.19 20.75
C ASN A 649 -27.91 0.97 21.22
N VAL A 650 -29.23 1.03 20.98
CA VAL A 650 -30.21 -0.01 21.33
C VAL A 650 -30.55 -0.87 20.12
N ASP A 651 -30.68 -0.28 18.93
CA ASP A 651 -31.17 -1.03 17.75
C ASP A 651 -30.15 -2.03 17.18
N ASP A 652 -28.85 -1.71 17.15
CA ASP A 652 -27.82 -2.68 16.74
C ASP A 652 -27.58 -3.78 17.80
N LYS A 653 -27.80 -3.48 19.08
CA LYS A 653 -27.82 -4.50 20.15
C LYS A 653 -29.02 -5.44 20.01
N ASN A 654 -30.15 -4.95 19.52
CA ASN A 654 -31.33 -5.76 19.26
C ASN A 654 -31.14 -6.71 18.07
N LYS A 655 -30.41 -6.34 17.02
CA LYS A 655 -30.05 -7.27 15.93
C LYS A 655 -29.22 -8.47 16.43
N ILE A 656 -28.23 -8.23 17.30
CA ILE A 656 -27.41 -9.31 17.88
C ILE A 656 -28.24 -10.20 18.82
N ASN A 657 -29.14 -9.62 19.62
CA ASN A 657 -30.00 -10.39 20.54
C ASN A 657 -31.17 -11.12 19.87
N MET A 658 -31.74 -10.61 18.77
CA MET A 658 -32.82 -11.31 18.04
C MET A 658 -32.33 -12.65 17.46
N ILE A 659 -31.14 -12.66 16.87
CA ILE A 659 -30.52 -13.87 16.30
C ILE A 659 -30.31 -14.93 17.41
N MET A 660 -29.96 -14.52 18.63
CA MET A 660 -29.80 -15.42 19.77
C MET A 660 -31.09 -16.11 20.25
N THR A 661 -32.27 -15.53 19.98
CA THR A 661 -33.55 -16.08 20.48
C THR A 661 -34.25 -17.05 19.53
N GLU A 662 -33.93 -17.04 18.23
CA GLU A 662 -34.56 -17.95 17.26
C GLU A 662 -33.82 -19.30 17.17
N GLU A 663 -32.50 -19.33 17.35
CA GLU A 663 -31.72 -20.58 17.29
C GLU A 663 -31.84 -21.47 18.55
N THR A 664 -32.08 -20.90 19.74
CA THR A 664 -32.26 -21.70 20.97
C THR A 664 -33.48 -22.62 20.90
N ASN A 665 -34.53 -22.24 20.16
CA ASN A 665 -35.73 -23.06 19.98
C ASN A 665 -35.54 -24.22 18.99
N SER A 666 -34.45 -24.21 18.19
CA SER A 666 -34.08 -25.32 17.30
C SER A 666 -33.38 -26.45 18.07
N ILE A 667 -32.52 -26.08 19.03
CA ILE A 667 -31.61 -27.00 19.74
C ILE A 667 -32.34 -27.96 20.69
N ASP A 668 -33.45 -27.54 21.30
CA ASP A 668 -34.26 -28.40 22.19
C ASP A 668 -34.97 -29.55 21.44
N SER A 669 -35.06 -29.51 20.11
CA SER A 669 -35.65 -30.59 19.30
C SER A 669 -34.71 -31.79 19.06
N ILE A 670 -33.39 -31.59 19.16
CA ILE A 670 -32.39 -32.60 18.81
C ILE A 670 -31.99 -33.48 20.01
N ASN A 671 -32.17 -33.00 21.24
CA ASN A 671 -31.81 -33.72 22.47
C ASN A 671 -32.84 -34.76 22.96
N ASN A 672 -33.97 -34.94 22.26
CA ASN A 672 -35.06 -35.85 22.68
C ASN A 672 -35.20 -37.15 21.85
N SER A 673 -34.18 -37.48 21.04
CA SER A 673 -34.08 -38.80 20.39
C SER A 673 -32.66 -39.35 20.43
N VAL A 674 -32.35 -40.05 21.53
CA VAL A 674 -31.19 -40.96 21.69
C VAL A 674 -31.69 -42.39 21.68
#